data_AF-A0A8J5LIC8-F1
#
_entry.id   AF-A0A8J5LIC8-F1
#
_cell.length_a   1.000
_cell.length_b   1.000
_cell.length_c   1.000
_cell.angle_alpha   90.00
_cell.angle_beta   90.00
_cell.angle_gamma   90.00
#
_symmetry.space_group_name_H-M   'P 1'
#
loop_
_entity.id
_entity.type
_entity.pdbx_description
1 polymer ?
#
loop_
_entity_poly.entity_id
_entity_poly.type
_entity_poly.pdbx_seq_one_letter_code
_entity_poly.pdbx_strand_id
1 'polypeptide(L)'
;MASASCPSLCIPATSFRDPRRGALLSKSRPPRFPPAAARCSLDSQVSDMRNNAPKGLFPPEPEVYTGPKLKVAIVGGGLAGMSTAVELLDQGHEVDIYESRPFIGGKVGSFVDKQGNHIEMGLHVFFGCYSNLFRLMKKVGADENLLVKDHTHTFVNKGGKLGELDFRFPLGAPIHGIRAFLATTQLELYDKSRNAFALALSPVVRALVDPDGALQEIRDLDTISFSDWFLSKGGTRTSIQRMWDPVAYALGFIDCDNISARCMLTIFALFATKTEASLLRMLKGSPDVYLSGPIKKYIMEKGGRFHLRWGCREILYEKSPDGETYVTGLAMSKATHQKIVKADAYVAACDVPGIKRLLPSKWREWDMFDNIYKLVGVPVVTVQLRYNGWVTELQDFEISRRLTQAVGLDNLLYTPDADFSCFADLALSSPEDYYIEGQGSLIQAVLTPGDPYMPLPNNEIIEKVQKQVLNLFPSSRGLEVTWSSVVKIGQSLYREAPGKDPFRPDQRTPVKNFFLSGSYTKQDYIDSMEGATLSGRRAAAYVCNAGEELAALRKKLASDNLGTTEKDLNTAEELSPDQITYGIRCFCKMDHFQYFSGGAGRSGSSRSRPTAFLLSSQVPMGTSTTATSSTAAGGGFGGRLCLPSRAPIAFVGLWAWATGPVRGPAERAGHVSAAAAASSRREDRRGEQDHYEVLGLPRSASNTEIKRAYRLLARKYHPDVNKNLQAGEIFKSIRYAYEELSDEDSRARYDMKLRFVGHTERTWRRNKTHNFEDDERKRIRRWAELKQRMWNERQNKAYSQYYKRERNQESSHYERSPFIGVLRFTFLILFLMKIIGYQVSLAICSSIAFLDNQLDAGYKMGYLIAWFMGGQAGIMLAILIRFASWLCGKNSSNLVAVVVIAMWVGSNLARVTPLPQGAVLALLYMSVKFQADLK
;
A
#
# COMPACT_ATOMS: atom_id res chain seq x y z
N MET A 1 15.89 -19.59 50.25
CA MET A 1 15.92 -21.04 50.60
C MET A 1 14.75 -21.31 51.52
N ALA A 2 14.10 -22.48 51.40
CA ALA A 2 12.83 -22.84 52.07
C ALA A 2 11.62 -21.95 51.66
N SER A 3 10.36 -22.38 51.45
CA SER A 3 9.54 -23.58 51.79
C SER A 3 9.13 -23.67 53.28
N ALA A 4 7.92 -24.05 53.69
CA ALA A 4 6.62 -24.31 53.04
C ALA A 4 5.47 -23.87 54.02
N SER A 5 4.17 -24.15 53.91
CA SER A 5 3.33 -24.99 53.03
C SER A 5 1.87 -24.45 52.96
N CYS A 6 0.89 -25.28 52.56
CA CYS A 6 -0.56 -25.09 52.77
C CYS A 6 -1.08 -26.25 53.68
N PRO A 7 -2.29 -26.16 54.28
CA PRO A 7 -3.38 -26.99 53.73
C PRO A 7 -4.82 -26.39 53.81
N SER A 8 -5.75 -27.15 53.21
CA SER A 8 -7.21 -26.99 53.08
C SER A 8 -7.99 -27.36 54.38
N LEU A 9 -9.35 -27.40 54.50
CA LEU A 9 -10.43 -27.83 53.58
C LEU A 9 -11.87 -27.51 54.12
N CYS A 10 -12.89 -27.63 53.24
CA CYS A 10 -14.32 -28.02 53.50
C CYS A 10 -15.46 -26.99 53.76
N ILE A 11 -16.69 -27.46 53.48
CA ILE A 11 -17.98 -26.76 53.22
C ILE A 11 -19.13 -27.57 53.87
N PRO A 12 -19.93 -27.07 54.84
CA PRO A 12 -21.41 -26.90 54.76
C PRO A 12 -22.10 -26.01 53.70
N ALA A 13 -23.39 -26.29 53.37
CA ALA A 13 -24.29 -25.45 52.56
C ALA A 13 -25.79 -25.69 52.94
N THR A 14 -26.75 -25.08 52.19
CA THR A 14 -28.24 -25.17 52.28
C THR A 14 -28.94 -24.31 53.36
N SER A 15 -30.21 -23.85 53.24
CA SER A 15 -31.07 -23.52 52.07
C SER A 15 -32.37 -22.75 52.45
N PHE A 16 -33.08 -22.23 51.43
CA PHE A 16 -34.53 -21.90 51.33
C PHE A 16 -35.18 -20.57 51.80
N ARG A 17 -35.96 -20.03 50.83
CA ARG A 17 -37.27 -19.32 50.88
C ARG A 17 -37.38 -17.78 50.89
N ASP A 18 -38.42 -17.34 50.17
CA ASP A 18 -38.81 -15.99 49.71
C ASP A 18 -40.20 -15.66 50.26
N PRO A 19 -40.48 -14.38 50.63
CA PRO A 19 -41.81 -13.83 50.47
C PRO A 19 -41.83 -12.51 49.68
N ARG A 20 -42.72 -12.43 48.68
CA ARG A 20 -42.86 -11.30 47.75
C ARG A 20 -43.82 -10.22 48.25
N ARG A 21 -43.53 -8.96 47.87
CA ARG A 21 -44.41 -7.79 47.53
C ARG A 21 -43.78 -6.50 48.10
N GLY A 22 -43.71 -5.39 47.38
CA GLY A 22 -43.98 -5.17 45.96
C GLY A 22 -44.24 -3.70 45.63
N ALA A 23 -43.48 -3.12 44.69
CA ALA A 23 -43.74 -1.82 44.08
C ALA A 23 -43.24 -1.82 42.63
N LEU A 24 -43.99 -1.20 41.72
CA LEU A 24 -43.55 -0.98 40.32
C LEU A 24 -43.02 0.44 40.15
N LEU A 25 -42.02 0.60 39.29
CA LEU A 25 -41.93 1.69 38.31
C LEU A 25 -40.95 1.31 37.18
N SER A 26 -40.84 2.17 36.17
CA SER A 26 -40.32 1.91 34.82
C SER A 26 -39.02 1.08 34.70
N LYS A 27 -39.03 0.09 33.80
CA LYS A 27 -37.83 -0.63 33.33
C LYS A 27 -37.48 -0.24 31.90
N SER A 28 -36.33 0.39 31.70
CA SER A 28 -35.59 0.41 30.43
C SER A 28 -34.20 -0.20 30.66
N ARG A 29 -34.14 -1.52 30.81
CA ARG A 29 -32.85 -2.24 30.93
C ARG A 29 -32.22 -2.41 29.55
N PRO A 30 -30.92 -2.12 29.36
CA PRO A 30 -30.18 -2.64 28.22
C PRO A 30 -30.07 -4.18 28.32
N PRO A 31 -29.90 -4.89 27.19
CA PRO A 31 -29.80 -6.35 27.17
C PRO A 31 -28.49 -6.82 27.82
N ARG A 32 -28.56 -7.24 29.09
CA ARG A 32 -27.47 -7.96 29.74
C ARG A 32 -27.40 -9.39 29.23
N PHE A 33 -26.60 -9.63 28.20
CA PHE A 33 -25.92 -10.92 28.09
C PHE A 33 -24.82 -10.97 29.16
N PRO A 34 -24.60 -12.12 29.84
CA PRO A 34 -23.47 -12.25 30.75
C PRO A 34 -22.17 -12.29 29.94
N PRO A 35 -21.06 -11.72 30.44
CA PRO A 35 -19.75 -11.95 29.84
C PRO A 35 -19.34 -13.41 30.12
N ALA A 36 -19.73 -14.31 29.23
CA ALA A 36 -19.00 -15.56 29.05
C ALA A 36 -17.60 -15.18 28.57
N ALA A 37 -16.67 -15.07 29.51
CA ALA A 37 -15.27 -14.78 29.21
C ALA A 37 -14.69 -15.94 28.41
N ALA A 38 -14.81 -15.84 27.09
CA ALA A 38 -14.27 -16.80 26.14
C ALA A 38 -12.75 -16.82 26.29
N ARG A 39 -12.24 -17.82 27.03
CA ARG A 39 -10.80 -18.05 27.18
C ARG A 39 -10.24 -18.20 25.77
N CYS A 40 -9.38 -17.27 25.35
CA CYS A 40 -8.84 -17.31 24.00
C CYS A 40 -7.94 -18.54 23.86
N SER A 41 -8.41 -19.52 23.10
CA SER A 41 -7.60 -20.60 22.56
C SER A 41 -7.99 -20.81 21.11
N LEU A 42 -6.99 -21.06 20.25
CA LEU A 42 -7.23 -21.42 18.86
C LEU A 42 -8.06 -22.72 18.73
N ASP A 43 -8.05 -23.56 19.76
CA ASP A 43 -8.69 -24.88 19.76
C ASP A 43 -10.21 -24.86 20.06
N SER A 44 -10.74 -23.73 20.55
CA SER A 44 -12.16 -23.63 20.97
C SER A 44 -13.10 -23.02 19.91
N GLN A 45 -12.58 -22.15 19.02
CA GLN A 45 -13.39 -21.36 18.08
C GLN A 45 -12.66 -21.08 16.75
N VAL A 46 -11.84 -22.00 16.24
CA VAL A 46 -11.25 -21.88 14.88
C VAL A 46 -11.51 -23.15 14.09
N SER A 47 -12.31 -23.03 13.02
CA SER A 47 -12.46 -24.12 12.04
C SER A 47 -11.15 -24.33 11.29
N ASP A 48 -10.73 -25.59 11.09
CA ASP A 48 -9.43 -25.88 10.48
C ASP A 48 -9.34 -25.23 9.09
N MET A 49 -8.50 -24.20 9.00
CA MET A 49 -8.38 -23.37 7.81
C MET A 49 -7.86 -24.13 6.58
N ARG A 50 -7.33 -25.36 6.72
CA ARG A 50 -6.88 -26.23 5.62
C ARG A 50 -8.02 -26.89 4.81
N ASN A 51 -9.15 -27.21 5.44
CA ASN A 51 -10.22 -27.99 4.80
C ASN A 51 -10.88 -27.25 3.62
N ASN A 52 -10.93 -27.84 2.42
CA ASN A 52 -11.44 -27.18 1.20
C ASN A 52 -10.78 -25.81 0.90
N ALA A 53 -9.48 -25.67 1.18
CA ALA A 53 -8.72 -24.46 0.90
C ALA A 53 -7.87 -24.58 -0.37
N PRO A 54 -7.58 -23.47 -1.09
CA PRO A 54 -6.69 -23.49 -2.25
C PRO A 54 -5.27 -23.97 -1.92
N LYS A 55 -4.66 -24.67 -2.88
CA LYS A 55 -3.32 -25.27 -2.73
C LYS A 55 -2.23 -24.22 -2.55
N GLY A 56 -1.27 -24.50 -1.67
CA GLY A 56 -0.07 -23.68 -1.46
C GLY A 56 -0.21 -22.50 -0.50
N LEU A 57 -1.43 -22.12 -0.10
CA LEU A 57 -1.68 -21.25 1.07
C LEU A 57 -1.29 -21.96 2.38
N PHE A 58 -1.61 -23.25 2.43
CA PHE A 58 -1.37 -24.17 3.54
C PHE A 58 -0.33 -25.22 3.13
N PRO A 59 0.97 -24.90 3.10
CA PRO A 59 1.99 -25.92 2.93
C PRO A 59 1.91 -26.93 4.10
N PRO A 60 2.19 -28.22 3.86
CA PRO A 60 2.25 -29.22 4.93
C PRO A 60 3.35 -28.87 5.94
N GLU A 61 3.30 -29.46 7.14
CA GLU A 61 4.46 -29.41 8.03
C GLU A 61 5.66 -30.07 7.31
N PRO A 62 6.85 -29.46 7.37
CA PRO A 62 8.02 -30.00 6.68
C PRO A 62 8.38 -31.36 7.25
N GLU A 63 8.81 -32.27 6.39
CA GLU A 63 9.40 -33.55 6.81
C GLU A 63 10.64 -33.29 7.70
N VAL A 64 10.98 -34.25 8.55
CA VAL A 64 12.15 -34.13 9.43
C VAL A 64 13.41 -34.18 8.58
N TYR A 65 14.22 -33.12 8.64
CA TYR A 65 15.42 -33.00 7.85
C TYR A 65 16.51 -33.98 8.33
N THR A 66 16.94 -34.87 7.44
CA THR A 66 17.92 -35.94 7.72
C THR A 66 19.34 -35.65 7.20
N GLY A 67 19.54 -34.52 6.51
CA GLY A 67 20.81 -34.17 5.87
C GLY A 67 21.82 -33.46 6.80
N PRO A 68 22.93 -32.95 6.24
CA PRO A 68 24.01 -32.32 6.99
C PRO A 68 23.60 -31.02 7.70
N LYS A 69 24.05 -30.84 8.94
CA LYS A 69 23.84 -29.59 9.68
C LYS A 69 24.46 -28.41 8.93
N LEU A 70 23.61 -27.42 8.66
CA LEU A 70 23.93 -26.12 8.06
C LEU A 70 24.04 -25.04 9.13
N LYS A 71 24.88 -24.04 8.84
CA LYS A 71 24.88 -22.73 9.49
C LYS A 71 24.24 -21.70 8.57
N VAL A 72 23.30 -20.92 9.09
CA VAL A 72 22.50 -19.96 8.31
C VAL A 72 22.60 -18.55 8.89
N ALA A 73 22.92 -17.57 8.04
CA ALA A 73 22.93 -16.15 8.40
C ALA A 73 21.70 -15.45 7.80
N ILE A 74 20.86 -14.88 8.67
CA ILE A 74 19.63 -14.18 8.29
C ILE A 74 19.81 -12.67 8.48
N VAL A 75 19.55 -11.87 7.44
CA VAL A 75 19.61 -10.40 7.50
C VAL A 75 18.20 -9.84 7.59
N GLY A 76 17.83 -9.34 8.77
CA GLY A 76 16.51 -8.76 9.08
C GLY A 76 15.84 -9.45 10.26
N GLY A 77 15.62 -8.72 11.35
CA GLY A 77 14.93 -9.18 12.58
C GLY A 77 13.40 -9.04 12.52
N GLY A 78 12.82 -8.95 11.32
CA GLY A 78 11.38 -8.88 11.12
C GLY A 78 10.68 -10.25 11.20
N LEU A 79 9.35 -10.24 11.23
CA LEU A 79 8.52 -11.46 11.35
C LEU A 79 8.88 -12.55 10.32
N ALA A 80 9.21 -12.18 9.08
CA ALA A 80 9.63 -13.13 8.05
C ALA A 80 10.97 -13.82 8.39
N GLY A 81 11.97 -13.06 8.84
CA GLY A 81 13.28 -13.60 9.24
C GLY A 81 13.21 -14.43 10.52
N MET A 82 12.38 -14.03 11.47
CA MET A 82 12.11 -14.83 12.68
C MET A 82 11.33 -16.12 12.35
N SER A 83 10.37 -16.08 11.41
CA SER A 83 9.70 -17.29 10.91
C SER A 83 10.69 -18.25 10.25
N THR A 84 11.58 -17.75 9.37
CA THR A 84 12.67 -18.56 8.80
C THR A 84 13.54 -19.18 9.90
N ALA A 85 13.91 -18.40 10.93
CA ALA A 85 14.76 -18.88 12.01
C ALA A 85 14.10 -20.01 12.82
N VAL A 86 12.82 -19.88 13.17
CA VAL A 86 12.09 -20.92 13.93
C VAL A 86 12.05 -22.24 13.16
N GLU A 87 11.69 -22.21 11.88
CA GLU A 87 11.61 -23.45 11.08
C GLU A 87 13.00 -24.09 10.86
N LEU A 88 14.07 -23.30 10.66
CA LEU A 88 15.43 -23.82 10.52
C LEU A 88 15.99 -24.42 11.84
N LEU A 89 15.69 -23.79 12.98
CA LEU A 89 16.13 -24.25 14.30
C LEU A 89 15.41 -25.52 14.73
N ASP A 90 14.13 -25.68 14.37
CA ASP A 90 13.40 -26.94 14.58
C ASP A 90 13.97 -28.09 13.74
N GLN A 91 14.55 -27.80 12.57
CA GLN A 91 15.30 -28.76 11.74
C GLN A 91 16.77 -28.92 12.16
N GLY A 92 17.13 -28.45 13.37
CA GLY A 92 18.44 -28.69 13.99
C GLY A 92 19.61 -27.87 13.43
N HIS A 93 19.36 -26.89 12.55
CA HIS A 93 20.41 -26.02 12.00
C HIS A 93 20.98 -25.03 13.04
N GLU A 94 22.05 -24.32 12.68
CA GLU A 94 22.60 -23.20 13.46
C GLU A 94 22.19 -21.87 12.81
N VAL A 95 21.60 -20.93 13.56
CA VAL A 95 21.05 -19.68 12.99
C VAL A 95 21.55 -18.43 13.70
N ASP A 96 22.16 -17.51 12.94
CA ASP A 96 22.49 -16.14 13.37
C ASP A 96 21.58 -15.14 12.64
N ILE A 97 20.81 -14.34 13.39
CA ILE A 97 19.93 -13.28 12.88
C ILE A 97 20.60 -11.92 13.10
N TYR A 98 20.78 -11.14 12.05
CA TYR A 98 21.41 -9.82 12.06
C TYR A 98 20.37 -8.73 11.83
N GLU A 99 20.25 -7.78 12.76
CA GLU A 99 19.35 -6.64 12.65
C GLU A 99 20.12 -5.33 12.81
N SER A 100 19.87 -4.42 11.86
CA SER A 100 20.41 -3.06 11.81
C SER A 100 19.97 -2.17 12.97
N ARG A 101 18.75 -2.39 13.46
CA ARG A 101 18.11 -1.67 14.56
C ARG A 101 18.48 -2.22 15.94
N PRO A 102 18.17 -1.49 17.02
CA PRO A 102 18.31 -1.96 18.39
C PRO A 102 17.11 -2.79 18.90
N PHE A 103 16.07 -2.98 18.08
CA PHE A 103 14.84 -3.73 18.38
C PHE A 103 14.45 -4.61 17.17
N ILE A 104 13.51 -5.55 17.37
CA ILE A 104 13.10 -6.57 16.38
C ILE A 104 11.68 -6.31 15.85
N GLY A 105 11.02 -7.30 15.21
CA GLY A 105 9.67 -7.18 14.64
C GLY A 105 9.61 -6.41 13.31
N GLY A 106 10.47 -5.41 13.12
CA GLY A 106 10.71 -4.78 11.82
C GLY A 106 9.62 -3.79 11.42
N LYS A 107 8.57 -4.27 10.76
CA LYS A 107 7.31 -3.51 10.51
C LYS A 107 6.28 -3.77 11.61
N VAL A 108 6.26 -4.99 12.16
CA VAL A 108 5.39 -5.40 13.28
C VAL A 108 6.03 -5.13 14.65
N GLY A 109 6.99 -4.20 14.71
CA GLY A 109 7.68 -3.87 15.96
C GLY A 109 6.96 -2.77 16.75
N SER A 110 7.22 -2.74 18.06
CA SER A 110 6.96 -1.59 18.93
C SER A 110 8.24 -1.23 19.70
N PHE A 111 8.25 -0.08 20.37
CA PHE A 111 9.29 0.32 21.30
C PHE A 111 8.72 1.24 22.38
N VAL A 112 9.34 1.28 23.56
CA VAL A 112 8.89 2.12 24.68
C VAL A 112 9.62 3.47 24.66
N ASP A 113 8.90 4.56 24.92
CA ASP A 113 9.46 5.91 25.03
C ASP A 113 10.06 6.20 26.43
N LYS A 114 10.60 7.41 26.62
CA LYS A 114 11.20 7.82 27.90
C LYS A 114 10.20 8.01 29.05
N GLN A 115 8.91 8.00 28.77
CA GLN A 115 7.81 8.18 29.73
C GLN A 115 7.09 6.85 30.02
N GLY A 116 7.52 5.74 29.39
CA GLY A 116 6.88 4.43 29.53
C GLY A 116 5.75 4.16 28.53
N ASN A 117 5.49 5.04 27.56
CA ASN A 117 4.46 4.80 26.55
C ASN A 117 4.99 3.88 25.44
N HIS A 118 4.21 2.85 25.10
CA HIS A 118 4.52 1.92 24.02
C HIS A 118 4.10 2.52 22.66
N ILE A 119 5.05 2.60 21.73
CA ILE A 119 4.86 3.16 20.38
C ILE A 119 4.93 2.03 19.35
N GLU A 120 3.86 1.85 18.56
CA GLU A 120 3.84 0.88 17.46
C GLU A 120 4.35 1.50 16.15
N MET A 121 4.98 0.67 15.31
CA MET A 121 5.31 1.07 13.94
C MET A 121 4.06 1.21 13.03
N GLY A 122 2.92 0.63 13.42
CA GLY A 122 1.65 0.64 12.71
C GLY A 122 0.57 -0.12 13.49
N LEU A 123 -0.71 0.05 13.14
CA LEU A 123 -1.81 -0.70 13.75
C LEU A 123 -1.90 -2.11 13.17
N HIS A 124 -1.78 -3.13 14.01
CA HIS A 124 -1.74 -4.54 13.59
C HIS A 124 -2.98 -5.31 14.05
N VAL A 125 -3.58 -6.05 13.11
CA VAL A 125 -4.84 -6.78 13.28
C VAL A 125 -4.66 -8.19 12.73
N PHE A 126 -5.25 -9.17 13.42
CA PHE A 126 -5.06 -10.59 13.16
C PHE A 126 -6.38 -11.20 12.67
N PHE A 127 -6.48 -11.45 11.37
CA PHE A 127 -7.66 -12.10 10.77
C PHE A 127 -7.64 -13.61 11.00
N GLY A 128 -8.80 -14.25 11.12
CA GLY A 128 -8.88 -15.70 11.32
C GLY A 128 -8.28 -16.55 10.18
N CYS A 129 -8.05 -15.96 9.00
CA CYS A 129 -7.38 -16.63 7.88
C CYS A 129 -5.84 -16.66 7.98
N TYR A 130 -5.22 -16.04 9.01
CA TYR A 130 -3.77 -15.96 9.21
C TYR A 130 -3.17 -17.26 9.79
N SER A 131 -3.23 -18.32 9.00
CA SER A 131 -2.96 -19.69 9.43
C SER A 131 -1.50 -20.02 9.76
N ASN A 132 -0.54 -19.55 8.96
CA ASN A 132 0.88 -19.79 9.16
C ASN A 132 1.39 -18.97 10.35
N LEU A 133 0.86 -17.77 10.55
CA LEU A 133 1.08 -16.92 11.73
C LEU A 133 0.48 -17.54 12.99
N PHE A 134 -0.77 -18.02 12.97
CA PHE A 134 -1.37 -18.67 14.14
C PHE A 134 -0.68 -20.00 14.48
N ARG A 135 -0.24 -20.77 13.48
CA ARG A 135 0.63 -21.95 13.69
C ARG A 135 1.96 -21.55 14.35
N LEU A 136 2.61 -20.48 13.89
CA LEU A 136 3.83 -19.96 14.51
C LEU A 136 3.58 -19.48 15.94
N MET A 137 2.50 -18.72 16.18
CA MET A 137 2.14 -18.23 17.50
C MET A 137 1.87 -19.39 18.47
N LYS A 138 1.11 -20.43 18.05
CA LYS A 138 0.88 -21.62 18.87
C LYS A 138 2.17 -22.40 19.16
N LYS A 139 3.08 -22.52 18.17
CA LYS A 139 4.39 -23.15 18.33
C LYS A 139 5.25 -22.47 19.41
N VAL A 140 5.15 -21.14 19.56
CA VAL A 140 5.95 -20.36 20.53
C VAL A 140 5.19 -19.95 21.80
N GLY A 141 3.94 -20.38 21.98
CA GLY A 141 3.10 -20.00 23.13
C GLY A 141 2.66 -18.53 23.14
N ALA A 142 2.39 -17.96 21.96
CA ALA A 142 1.91 -16.58 21.80
C ALA A 142 0.42 -16.47 21.40
N ASP A 143 -0.27 -17.59 21.13
CA ASP A 143 -1.67 -17.56 20.69
C ASP A 143 -2.65 -17.14 21.81
N GLU A 144 -2.30 -17.41 23.07
CA GLU A 144 -2.99 -16.85 24.25
C GLU A 144 -2.90 -15.32 24.38
N ASN A 145 -2.07 -14.65 23.57
CA ASN A 145 -1.96 -13.20 23.55
C ASN A 145 -2.94 -12.52 22.59
N LEU A 146 -3.76 -13.28 21.86
CA LEU A 146 -4.80 -12.73 21.00
C LEU A 146 -6.09 -12.47 21.79
N LEU A 147 -6.72 -11.33 21.55
CA LEU A 147 -8.05 -10.97 22.03
C LEU A 147 -9.03 -11.02 20.85
N VAL A 148 -9.97 -11.97 20.88
CA VAL A 148 -11.10 -12.02 19.95
C VAL A 148 -11.97 -10.78 20.16
N LYS A 149 -12.35 -10.12 19.07
CA LYS A 149 -13.27 -8.98 19.05
C LYS A 149 -14.58 -9.38 18.41
N ASP A 150 -15.60 -8.53 18.53
CA ASP A 150 -16.90 -8.76 17.92
C ASP A 150 -16.77 -8.98 16.40
N HIS A 151 -17.56 -9.92 15.86
CA HIS A 151 -17.52 -10.32 14.45
C HIS A 151 -18.24 -9.31 13.55
N THR A 152 -17.78 -8.06 13.62
CA THR A 152 -18.37 -6.88 13.00
C THR A 152 -17.26 -6.01 12.42
N HIS A 153 -17.38 -5.59 11.17
CA HIS A 153 -16.56 -4.48 10.67
C HIS A 153 -17.33 -3.18 10.87
N THR A 154 -16.86 -2.36 11.82
CA THR A 154 -17.57 -1.17 12.31
C THR A 154 -17.02 0.10 11.68
N PHE A 155 -17.87 0.81 10.95
CA PHE A 155 -17.57 2.08 10.30
C PHE A 155 -18.10 3.24 11.15
N VAL A 156 -17.21 4.08 11.66
CA VAL A 156 -17.55 5.30 12.39
C VAL A 156 -17.73 6.44 11.40
N ASN A 157 -18.97 6.82 11.15
CA ASN A 157 -19.34 7.94 10.29
C ASN A 157 -19.51 9.22 11.11
N LYS A 158 -19.36 10.37 10.46
CA LYS A 158 -19.33 11.68 11.10
C LYS A 158 -20.51 11.92 12.05
N GLY A 159 -20.21 12.27 13.30
CA GLY A 159 -21.20 12.53 14.35
C GLY A 159 -21.69 11.28 15.08
N GLY A 160 -20.81 10.31 15.34
CA GLY A 160 -21.06 9.13 16.17
C GLY A 160 -21.97 8.09 15.52
N LYS A 161 -22.14 8.11 14.20
CA LYS A 161 -23.06 7.22 13.48
C LYS A 161 -22.34 5.94 13.05
N LEU A 162 -22.64 4.83 13.70
CA LEU A 162 -22.12 3.53 13.30
C LEU A 162 -22.84 2.99 12.05
N GLY A 163 -22.05 2.52 11.09
CA GLY A 163 -22.49 1.59 10.05
C GLY A 163 -21.72 0.27 10.20
N GLU A 164 -22.33 -0.87 9.91
CA GLU A 164 -21.74 -2.18 10.22
C GLU A 164 -21.86 -3.17 9.07
N LEU A 165 -20.87 -4.05 8.95
CA LEU A 165 -21.00 -5.38 8.35
C LEU A 165 -21.00 -6.40 9.49
N ASP A 166 -22.18 -6.88 9.90
CA ASP A 166 -22.35 -7.80 11.01
C ASP A 166 -22.40 -9.26 10.55
N PHE A 167 -21.42 -10.05 10.99
CA PHE A 167 -21.24 -11.46 10.66
C PHE A 167 -21.66 -12.41 11.79
N ARG A 168 -22.17 -11.91 12.93
CA ARG A 168 -22.59 -12.66 14.14
C ARG A 168 -23.86 -13.50 13.96
N PHE A 169 -24.14 -14.01 12.76
CA PHE A 169 -25.33 -14.79 12.46
C PHE A 169 -25.11 -16.30 12.71
N PRO A 170 -26.04 -17.03 13.37
CA PRO A 170 -25.81 -18.43 13.74
C PRO A 170 -25.58 -19.43 12.59
N LEU A 171 -25.93 -19.06 11.36
CA LEU A 171 -25.56 -19.82 10.16
C LEU A 171 -24.31 -19.18 9.54
N GLY A 172 -23.17 -19.86 9.66
CA GLY A 172 -21.84 -19.39 9.26
C GLY A 172 -21.62 -19.22 7.75
N ALA A 173 -20.37 -19.32 7.29
CA ALA A 173 -20.02 -19.13 5.89
C ALA A 173 -20.75 -20.10 4.94
N PRO A 174 -21.25 -19.64 3.78
CA PRO A 174 -21.24 -18.26 3.28
C PRO A 174 -22.43 -17.39 3.77
N ILE A 175 -23.40 -17.98 4.47
CA ILE A 175 -24.72 -17.38 4.78
C ILE A 175 -24.60 -16.11 5.62
N HIS A 176 -23.81 -16.11 6.69
CA HIS A 176 -23.58 -14.90 7.50
C HIS A 176 -22.96 -13.74 6.70
N GLY A 177 -22.11 -14.00 5.70
CA GLY A 177 -21.48 -12.96 4.87
C GLY A 177 -22.45 -12.39 3.84
N ILE A 178 -23.25 -13.24 3.21
CA ILE A 178 -24.37 -12.81 2.35
C ILE A 178 -25.34 -11.96 3.17
N ARG A 179 -25.66 -12.37 4.40
CA ARG A 179 -26.48 -11.58 5.33
C ARG A 179 -25.80 -10.25 5.68
N ALA A 180 -24.50 -10.22 5.98
CA ALA A 180 -23.77 -8.99 6.33
C ALA A 180 -23.88 -7.93 5.21
N PHE A 181 -23.60 -8.32 3.96
CA PHE A 181 -23.67 -7.39 2.82
C PHE A 181 -25.10 -6.96 2.45
N LEU A 182 -26.12 -7.80 2.70
CA LEU A 182 -27.54 -7.42 2.50
C LEU A 182 -28.08 -6.59 3.68
N ALA A 183 -27.65 -6.87 4.91
CA ALA A 183 -28.12 -6.19 6.12
C ALA A 183 -27.43 -4.83 6.34
N THR A 184 -26.19 -4.64 5.84
CA THR A 184 -25.31 -3.52 6.21
C THR A 184 -25.99 -2.17 6.36
N THR A 185 -25.69 -1.47 7.45
CA THR A 185 -26.16 -0.10 7.72
C THR A 185 -25.27 0.98 7.10
N GLN A 186 -24.14 0.60 6.48
CA GLN A 186 -23.17 1.53 5.90
C GLN A 186 -23.53 2.04 4.50
N LEU A 187 -24.46 1.37 3.80
CA LEU A 187 -24.87 1.70 2.42
C LEU A 187 -26.39 1.86 2.30
N GLU A 188 -26.82 2.86 1.53
CA GLU A 188 -28.22 3.07 1.15
C GLU A 188 -28.73 1.95 0.23
N LEU A 189 -30.06 1.81 0.13
CA LEU A 189 -30.71 0.65 -0.51
C LEU A 189 -30.25 0.40 -1.96
N TYR A 190 -30.05 1.46 -2.74
CA TYR A 190 -29.55 1.36 -4.11
C TYR A 190 -28.12 0.80 -4.15
N ASP A 191 -27.19 1.45 -3.44
CA ASP A 191 -25.78 1.06 -3.39
C ASP A 191 -25.60 -0.35 -2.84
N LYS A 192 -26.30 -0.68 -1.75
CA LYS A 192 -26.42 -2.02 -1.17
C LYS A 192 -26.83 -3.07 -2.22
N SER A 193 -27.87 -2.81 -3.01
CA SER A 193 -28.33 -3.75 -4.04
C SER A 193 -27.28 -3.98 -5.14
N ARG A 194 -26.60 -2.91 -5.57
CA ARG A 194 -25.55 -2.96 -6.58
C ARG A 194 -24.27 -3.62 -6.07
N ASN A 195 -23.92 -3.38 -4.81
CA ASN A 195 -22.82 -4.06 -4.13
C ASN A 195 -23.05 -5.57 -4.02
N ALA A 196 -24.24 -5.98 -3.58
CA ALA A 196 -24.60 -7.40 -3.51
C ALA A 196 -24.57 -8.08 -4.89
N PHE A 197 -25.05 -7.41 -5.94
CA PHE A 197 -24.98 -7.90 -7.32
C PHE A 197 -23.55 -8.02 -7.84
N ALA A 198 -22.70 -7.02 -7.62
CA ALA A 198 -21.30 -7.05 -8.03
C ALA A 198 -20.50 -8.17 -7.33
N LEU A 199 -20.76 -8.41 -6.04
CA LEU A 199 -20.20 -9.54 -5.29
C LEU A 199 -20.74 -10.90 -5.78
N ALA A 200 -22.02 -10.98 -6.13
CA ALA A 200 -22.62 -12.21 -6.69
C ALA A 200 -22.06 -12.57 -8.09
N LEU A 201 -21.52 -11.60 -8.83
CA LEU A 201 -20.82 -11.80 -10.11
C LEU A 201 -19.29 -11.92 -9.97
N SER A 202 -18.78 -12.19 -8.76
CA SER A 202 -17.34 -12.25 -8.49
C SER A 202 -16.79 -13.67 -8.38
N PRO A 203 -15.47 -13.87 -8.60
CA PRO A 203 -14.81 -15.17 -8.40
C PRO A 203 -14.96 -15.72 -6.96
N VAL A 204 -15.30 -14.87 -5.99
CA VAL A 204 -15.58 -15.27 -4.60
C VAL A 204 -16.73 -16.28 -4.51
N VAL A 205 -17.72 -16.20 -5.40
CA VAL A 205 -18.81 -17.19 -5.48
C VAL A 205 -18.31 -18.53 -6.01
N ARG A 206 -17.38 -18.51 -6.99
CA ARG A 206 -16.71 -19.72 -7.49
C ARG A 206 -15.86 -20.38 -6.40
N ALA A 207 -15.21 -19.59 -5.54
CA ALA A 207 -14.36 -20.09 -4.45
C ALA A 207 -15.10 -20.97 -3.43
N LEU A 208 -16.44 -20.94 -3.40
CA LEU A 208 -17.26 -21.81 -2.55
C LEU A 208 -17.33 -23.27 -3.05
N VAL A 209 -16.98 -23.51 -4.32
CA VAL A 209 -17.12 -24.83 -5.01
C VAL A 209 -15.80 -25.25 -5.68
N ASP A 210 -15.05 -24.30 -6.23
CA ASP A 210 -13.76 -24.48 -6.89
C ASP A 210 -12.76 -23.41 -6.37
N PRO A 211 -12.13 -23.65 -5.21
CA PRO A 211 -11.22 -22.68 -4.59
C PRO A 211 -9.93 -22.46 -5.40
N ASP A 212 -9.37 -23.51 -6.01
CA ASP A 212 -8.16 -23.43 -6.83
C ASP A 212 -8.41 -22.62 -8.11
N GLY A 213 -9.48 -22.93 -8.85
CA GLY A 213 -9.83 -22.24 -10.09
C GLY A 213 -10.34 -20.81 -9.85
N ALA A 214 -10.97 -20.53 -8.70
CA ALA A 214 -11.28 -19.17 -8.28
C ALA A 214 -10.01 -18.36 -7.98
N LEU A 215 -9.00 -18.92 -7.30
CA LEU A 215 -7.73 -18.22 -7.13
C LEU A 215 -7.02 -17.97 -8.46
N GLN A 216 -7.10 -18.88 -9.43
CA GLN A 216 -6.53 -18.62 -10.75
C GLN A 216 -7.22 -17.44 -11.44
N GLU A 217 -8.56 -17.46 -11.48
CA GLU A 217 -9.36 -16.34 -12.02
C GLU A 217 -9.08 -15.01 -11.31
N ILE A 218 -8.80 -15.04 -10.00
CA ILE A 218 -8.39 -13.86 -9.21
C ILE A 218 -6.98 -13.38 -9.58
N ARG A 219 -6.02 -14.28 -9.82
CA ARG A 219 -4.65 -13.94 -10.26
C ARG A 219 -4.64 -13.28 -11.64
N ASP A 220 -5.48 -13.75 -12.55
CA ASP A 220 -5.60 -13.18 -13.91
C ASP A 220 -6.13 -11.73 -13.88
N LEU A 221 -6.84 -11.34 -12.81
CA LEU A 221 -7.33 -9.97 -12.57
C LEU A 221 -6.28 -9.00 -11.98
N ASP A 222 -4.99 -9.38 -11.86
CA ASP A 222 -3.96 -8.43 -11.37
C ASP A 222 -3.78 -7.21 -12.27
N THR A 223 -4.20 -7.26 -13.52
CA THR A 223 -3.98 -6.18 -14.51
C THR A 223 -4.97 -5.00 -14.41
N ILE A 224 -6.00 -5.08 -13.57
CA ILE A 224 -7.04 -4.04 -13.42
C ILE A 224 -7.18 -3.59 -11.96
N SER A 225 -7.69 -2.35 -11.74
CA SER A 225 -7.97 -1.89 -10.37
C SER A 225 -9.22 -2.55 -9.80
N PHE A 226 -9.33 -2.60 -8.47
CA PHE A 226 -10.55 -3.09 -7.83
C PHE A 226 -11.77 -2.23 -8.18
N SER A 227 -11.61 -0.91 -8.34
CA SER A 227 -12.67 -0.02 -8.82
C SER A 227 -13.13 -0.36 -10.23
N ASP A 228 -12.21 -0.52 -11.19
CA ASP A 228 -12.57 -0.85 -12.58
C ASP A 228 -13.31 -2.19 -12.64
N TRP A 229 -12.80 -3.19 -11.91
CA TRP A 229 -13.46 -4.48 -11.75
C TRP A 229 -14.88 -4.34 -11.15
N PHE A 230 -15.01 -3.69 -10.00
CA PHE A 230 -16.29 -3.61 -9.26
C PHE A 230 -17.35 -2.79 -10.02
N LEU A 231 -16.94 -1.71 -10.68
CA LEU A 231 -17.82 -0.91 -11.55
C LEU A 231 -18.23 -1.70 -12.80
N SER A 232 -17.34 -2.51 -13.40
CA SER A 232 -17.69 -3.39 -14.53
C SER A 232 -18.75 -4.45 -14.18
N LYS A 233 -18.85 -4.85 -12.91
CA LYS A 233 -19.90 -5.75 -12.39
C LYS A 233 -21.19 -5.00 -11.98
N GLY A 234 -21.28 -3.70 -12.26
CA GLY A 234 -22.47 -2.88 -11.97
C GLY A 234 -22.55 -2.34 -10.54
N GLY A 235 -21.46 -2.42 -9.77
CA GLY A 235 -21.30 -1.76 -8.48
C GLY A 235 -21.26 -0.23 -8.60
N THR A 236 -21.27 0.49 -7.46
CA THR A 236 -21.37 1.96 -7.44
C THR A 236 -20.17 2.66 -6.84
N ARG A 237 -19.95 3.93 -7.23
CA ARG A 237 -18.89 4.76 -6.65
C ARG A 237 -19.13 5.05 -5.16
N THR A 238 -20.38 5.17 -4.72
CA THR A 238 -20.72 5.32 -3.29
C THR A 238 -20.31 4.10 -2.48
N SER A 239 -20.55 2.89 -3.01
CA SER A 239 -20.11 1.64 -2.35
C SER A 239 -18.59 1.59 -2.20
N ILE A 240 -17.86 2.03 -3.24
CA ILE A 240 -16.40 2.21 -3.17
C ILE A 240 -16.06 3.20 -2.05
N GLN A 241 -16.53 4.45 -2.12
CA GLN A 241 -16.11 5.52 -1.21
C GLN A 241 -16.55 5.34 0.26
N ARG A 242 -17.70 4.71 0.53
CA ARG A 242 -18.23 4.53 1.89
C ARG A 242 -17.81 3.22 2.55
N MET A 243 -17.40 2.21 1.79
CA MET A 243 -17.16 0.86 2.32
C MET A 243 -15.85 0.23 1.82
N TRP A 244 -15.58 0.21 0.51
CA TRP A 244 -14.37 -0.47 -0.01
C TRP A 244 -13.08 0.33 0.10
N ASP A 245 -13.10 1.65 -0.13
CA ASP A 245 -11.92 2.51 0.01
C ASP A 245 -11.33 2.40 1.45
N PRO A 246 -12.13 2.49 2.54
CA PRO A 246 -11.61 2.23 3.89
C PRO A 246 -10.97 0.84 4.06
N VAL A 247 -11.55 -0.21 3.47
CA VAL A 247 -11.01 -1.58 3.55
C VAL A 247 -9.72 -1.72 2.73
N ALA A 248 -9.65 -1.15 1.53
CA ALA A 248 -8.44 -1.14 0.68
C ALA A 248 -7.29 -0.38 1.36
N TYR A 249 -7.61 0.79 1.96
CA TYR A 249 -6.66 1.53 2.78
C TYR A 249 -6.17 0.72 4.00
N ALA A 250 -7.02 -0.10 4.62
CA ALA A 250 -6.63 -0.93 5.76
C ALA A 250 -5.78 -2.15 5.36
N LEU A 251 -5.93 -2.66 4.14
CA LEU A 251 -5.19 -3.83 3.62
C LEU A 251 -3.87 -3.46 2.94
N GLY A 252 -3.86 -2.41 2.11
CA GLY A 252 -2.72 -2.07 1.22
C GLY A 252 -2.30 -0.60 1.26
N PHE A 253 -2.85 0.21 2.17
CA PHE A 253 -2.55 1.65 2.33
C PHE A 253 -2.86 2.52 1.10
N ILE A 254 -3.66 2.02 0.15
CA ILE A 254 -4.06 2.67 -1.10
C ILE A 254 -5.54 2.43 -1.40
N ASP A 255 -6.16 3.35 -2.16
CA ASP A 255 -7.59 3.31 -2.52
C ASP A 255 -7.94 2.26 -3.59
N CYS A 256 -9.24 2.06 -3.83
CA CYS A 256 -9.73 1.08 -4.80
C CYS A 256 -9.37 1.39 -6.27
N ASP A 257 -9.05 2.65 -6.61
CA ASP A 257 -8.61 3.04 -7.96
C ASP A 257 -7.14 2.67 -8.20
N ASN A 258 -6.36 2.52 -7.12
CA ASN A 258 -4.92 2.26 -7.17
C ASN A 258 -4.53 0.86 -6.69
N ILE A 259 -5.42 0.09 -6.05
CA ILE A 259 -5.18 -1.31 -5.66
C ILE A 259 -5.56 -2.29 -6.77
N SER A 260 -4.76 -3.34 -6.94
CA SER A 260 -5.05 -4.47 -7.82
C SER A 260 -6.32 -5.21 -7.39
N ALA A 261 -7.19 -5.53 -8.36
CA ALA A 261 -8.40 -6.32 -8.11
C ALA A 261 -8.06 -7.70 -7.53
N ARG A 262 -6.93 -8.30 -7.93
CA ARG A 262 -6.39 -9.56 -7.37
C ARG A 262 -6.37 -9.51 -5.84
N CYS A 263 -5.73 -8.48 -5.28
CA CYS A 263 -5.40 -8.42 -3.86
C CYS A 263 -6.63 -8.31 -2.97
N MET A 264 -7.58 -7.46 -3.36
CA MET A 264 -8.89 -7.37 -2.68
C MET A 264 -9.68 -8.68 -2.79
N LEU A 265 -9.79 -9.25 -3.99
CA LEU A 265 -10.58 -10.46 -4.22
C LEU A 265 -9.98 -11.71 -3.56
N THR A 266 -8.65 -11.83 -3.42
CA THR A 266 -8.02 -12.92 -2.65
C THR A 266 -8.50 -12.91 -1.19
N ILE A 267 -8.54 -11.74 -0.54
CA ILE A 267 -8.99 -11.62 0.85
C ILE A 267 -10.49 -11.97 0.97
N PHE A 268 -11.33 -11.52 0.04
CA PHE A 268 -12.76 -11.86 0.07
C PHE A 268 -13.06 -13.33 -0.26
N ALA A 269 -12.25 -13.99 -1.09
CA ALA A 269 -12.33 -15.45 -1.29
C ALA A 269 -12.00 -16.21 0.00
N LEU A 270 -11.00 -15.77 0.76
CA LEU A 270 -10.70 -16.33 2.08
C LEU A 270 -11.84 -16.07 3.09
N PHE A 271 -12.45 -14.88 3.09
CA PHE A 271 -13.57 -14.57 3.98
C PHE A 271 -14.86 -15.34 3.64
N ALA A 272 -15.14 -15.60 2.37
CA ALA A 272 -16.36 -16.30 1.97
C ALA A 272 -16.32 -17.82 2.20
N THR A 273 -15.13 -18.41 2.25
CA THR A 273 -14.97 -19.87 2.41
C THR A 273 -15.18 -20.36 3.85
N LYS A 274 -14.90 -19.53 4.89
CA LYS A 274 -14.99 -19.96 6.30
C LYS A 274 -15.45 -18.85 7.25
N THR A 275 -16.32 -19.20 8.19
CA THR A 275 -16.93 -18.26 9.16
C THR A 275 -15.88 -17.40 9.86
N GLU A 276 -14.87 -18.05 10.42
CA GLU A 276 -13.85 -17.39 11.26
C GLU A 276 -12.88 -16.52 10.46
N ALA A 277 -12.83 -16.63 9.13
CA ALA A 277 -11.77 -16.02 8.33
C ALA A 277 -11.76 -14.48 8.41
N SER A 278 -12.93 -13.85 8.52
CA SER A 278 -13.08 -12.40 8.75
C SER A 278 -13.10 -11.99 10.23
N LEU A 279 -13.07 -12.94 11.17
CA LEU A 279 -13.11 -12.62 12.61
C LEU A 279 -11.83 -11.90 13.04
N LEU A 280 -12.04 -10.72 13.61
CA LEU A 280 -11.00 -9.79 14.03
C LEU A 280 -10.43 -10.20 15.39
N ARG A 281 -9.10 -10.22 15.49
CA ARG A 281 -8.36 -10.35 16.74
C ARG A 281 -7.34 -9.21 16.87
N MET A 282 -7.20 -8.68 18.07
CA MET A 282 -6.14 -7.75 18.45
C MET A 282 -5.09 -8.49 19.28
N LEU A 283 -3.88 -7.97 19.37
CA LEU A 283 -2.91 -8.44 20.37
C LEU A 283 -3.26 -7.80 21.73
N LYS A 284 -3.10 -8.52 22.85
CA LYS A 284 -3.54 -8.02 24.18
C LYS A 284 -2.76 -6.82 24.70
N GLY A 285 -1.55 -6.61 24.19
CA GLY A 285 -0.71 -5.43 24.37
C GLY A 285 0.24 -5.29 23.19
N SER A 286 1.41 -4.65 23.38
CA SER A 286 2.30 -4.26 22.29
C SER A 286 3.03 -5.42 21.58
N PRO A 287 3.30 -5.32 20.26
CA PRO A 287 3.94 -6.36 19.46
C PRO A 287 5.37 -6.79 19.85
N ASP A 288 6.20 -5.94 20.46
CA ASP A 288 7.53 -6.38 20.94
C ASP A 288 7.40 -7.33 22.13
N VAL A 289 6.47 -7.07 23.06
CA VAL A 289 6.23 -7.89 24.25
C VAL A 289 5.47 -9.18 23.88
N TYR A 290 4.33 -9.07 23.19
CA TYR A 290 3.35 -10.15 23.11
C TYR A 290 3.37 -10.97 21.80
N LEU A 291 4.09 -10.52 20.77
CA LEU A 291 4.30 -11.28 19.53
C LEU A 291 5.78 -11.61 19.32
N SER A 292 6.63 -10.58 19.26
CA SER A 292 8.06 -10.75 18.97
C SER A 292 8.82 -11.35 20.16
N GLY A 293 8.41 -11.05 21.39
CA GLY A 293 8.99 -11.58 22.63
C GLY A 293 8.99 -13.11 22.72
N PRO A 294 7.83 -13.79 22.62
CA PRO A 294 7.76 -15.25 22.59
C PRO A 294 8.56 -15.88 21.45
N ILE A 295 8.48 -15.31 20.23
CA ILE A 295 9.24 -15.81 19.07
C ILE A 295 10.75 -15.69 19.31
N LYS A 296 11.22 -14.55 19.82
CA LYS A 296 12.62 -14.31 20.21
C LYS A 296 13.07 -15.27 21.30
N LYS A 297 12.24 -15.51 22.32
CA LYS A 297 12.50 -16.46 23.41
C LYS A 297 12.71 -17.86 22.84
N TYR A 298 11.76 -18.37 22.06
CA TYR A 298 11.84 -19.69 21.41
C TYR A 298 13.11 -19.84 20.56
N ILE A 299 13.43 -18.84 19.73
CA ILE A 299 14.66 -18.81 18.91
C ILE A 299 15.91 -18.93 19.79
N MET A 300 15.97 -18.19 20.90
CA MET A 300 17.12 -18.21 21.81
C MET A 300 17.23 -19.51 22.61
N GLU A 301 16.12 -20.08 23.06
CA GLU A 301 16.06 -21.38 23.77
C GLU A 301 16.46 -22.54 22.85
N LYS A 302 16.21 -22.43 21.53
CA LYS A 302 16.70 -23.34 20.49
C LYS A 302 18.17 -23.07 20.08
N GLY A 303 18.85 -22.11 20.69
CA GLY A 303 20.26 -21.79 20.42
C GLY A 303 20.52 -20.82 19.25
N GLY A 304 19.47 -20.23 18.67
CA GLY A 304 19.56 -19.17 17.67
C GLY A 304 19.94 -17.82 18.30
N ARG A 305 20.66 -16.97 17.55
CA ARG A 305 21.35 -15.79 18.13
C ARG A 305 20.98 -14.49 17.42
N PHE A 306 20.62 -13.47 18.19
CA PHE A 306 20.29 -12.12 17.69
C PHE A 306 21.48 -11.15 17.78
N HIS A 307 21.93 -10.65 16.65
CA HIS A 307 23.00 -9.67 16.50
C HIS A 307 22.42 -8.28 16.22
N LEU A 308 21.94 -7.61 17.27
CA LEU A 308 21.33 -6.28 17.17
C LEU A 308 22.36 -5.16 16.94
N ARG A 309 21.92 -4.10 16.25
CA ARG A 309 22.75 -2.98 15.73
C ARG A 309 23.84 -3.40 14.73
N TRP A 310 23.70 -4.56 14.07
CA TRP A 310 24.61 -5.01 13.01
C TRP A 310 23.96 -4.85 11.64
N GLY A 311 24.36 -3.82 10.90
CA GLY A 311 23.92 -3.60 9.52
C GLY A 311 24.84 -4.30 8.52
N CYS A 312 24.27 -5.12 7.65
CA CYS A 312 24.96 -5.62 6.46
C CYS A 312 25.20 -4.45 5.49
N ARG A 313 26.39 -4.38 4.90
CA ARG A 313 26.80 -3.34 3.94
C ARG A 313 26.95 -3.87 2.54
N GLU A 314 27.41 -5.10 2.41
CA GLU A 314 27.73 -5.73 1.13
C GLU A 314 27.59 -7.25 1.25
N ILE A 315 27.09 -7.87 0.18
CA ILE A 315 27.15 -9.33 -0.02
C ILE A 315 28.45 -9.61 -0.78
N LEU A 316 29.36 -10.36 -0.17
CA LEU A 316 30.58 -10.84 -0.82
C LEU A 316 30.24 -12.13 -1.56
N TYR A 317 30.54 -12.19 -2.86
CA TYR A 317 30.13 -13.30 -3.72
C TYR A 317 31.14 -13.53 -4.84
N GLU A 318 31.20 -14.79 -5.28
CA GLU A 318 32.12 -15.27 -6.31
C GLU A 318 31.35 -16.07 -7.37
N LYS A 319 31.98 -16.30 -8.52
CA LYS A 319 31.43 -17.05 -9.65
C LYS A 319 32.42 -18.16 -9.99
N SER A 320 31.97 -19.42 -9.98
CA SER A 320 32.84 -20.57 -10.24
C SER A 320 33.28 -20.61 -11.71
N PRO A 321 34.33 -21.39 -12.05
CA PRO A 321 34.68 -21.69 -13.44
C PRO A 321 33.50 -22.32 -14.22
N ASP A 322 32.63 -23.02 -13.50
CA ASP A 322 31.39 -23.64 -14.01
C ASP A 322 30.27 -22.60 -14.31
N GLY A 323 30.51 -21.31 -14.04
CA GLY A 323 29.56 -20.20 -14.24
C GLY A 323 28.60 -19.95 -13.06
N GLU A 324 28.64 -20.78 -12.02
CA GLU A 324 27.71 -20.76 -10.89
C GLU A 324 28.05 -19.66 -9.88
N THR A 325 27.06 -18.89 -9.42
CA THR A 325 27.28 -17.79 -8.47
C THR A 325 26.86 -18.15 -7.05
N TYR A 326 27.71 -17.81 -6.07
CA TYR A 326 27.51 -18.10 -4.65
C TYR A 326 28.08 -17.00 -3.75
N VAL A 327 27.49 -16.84 -2.56
CA VAL A 327 27.92 -15.90 -1.51
C VAL A 327 29.03 -16.51 -0.67
N THR A 328 30.14 -15.80 -0.51
CA THR A 328 31.29 -16.19 0.33
C THR A 328 31.33 -15.51 1.69
N GLY A 329 30.54 -14.43 1.88
CA GLY A 329 30.27 -13.85 3.19
C GLY A 329 29.39 -12.60 3.16
N LEU A 330 29.02 -12.12 4.34
CA LEU A 330 28.34 -10.83 4.52
C LEU A 330 29.26 -9.84 5.23
N ALA A 331 29.47 -8.66 4.63
CA ALA A 331 30.21 -7.57 5.27
C ALA A 331 29.32 -6.84 6.29
N MET A 332 29.49 -7.17 7.56
CA MET A 332 28.67 -6.65 8.66
C MET A 332 29.37 -5.51 9.40
N SER A 333 28.61 -4.49 9.81
CA SER A 333 29.11 -3.31 10.53
C SER A 333 28.27 -2.94 11.75
N LYS A 334 28.92 -2.49 12.84
CA LYS A 334 28.28 -2.01 14.07
C LYS A 334 29.14 -0.93 14.73
N ALA A 335 28.69 0.32 14.64
CA ALA A 335 29.49 1.49 15.02
C ALA A 335 30.89 1.45 14.35
N THR A 336 31.97 1.42 15.13
CA THR A 336 33.35 1.29 14.65
C THR A 336 33.77 -0.14 14.26
N HIS A 337 32.99 -1.16 14.61
CA HIS A 337 33.35 -2.56 14.39
C HIS A 337 32.87 -3.06 13.03
N GLN A 338 33.69 -3.85 12.36
CA GLN A 338 33.37 -4.56 11.13
C GLN A 338 33.72 -6.05 11.29
N LYS A 339 32.96 -6.94 10.63
CA LYS A 339 33.29 -8.37 10.51
C LYS A 339 32.73 -8.95 9.23
N ILE A 340 33.40 -9.95 8.66
CA ILE A 340 32.82 -10.80 7.62
C ILE A 340 32.12 -11.98 8.32
N VAL A 341 30.86 -12.23 7.99
CA VAL A 341 30.10 -13.39 8.48
C VAL A 341 30.08 -14.45 7.40
N LYS A 342 30.70 -15.61 7.67
CA LYS A 342 30.61 -16.82 6.85
C LYS A 342 29.55 -17.79 7.41
N ALA A 343 28.72 -18.32 6.52
CA ALA A 343 27.65 -19.29 6.73
C ALA A 343 27.49 -20.17 5.47
N ASP A 344 26.74 -21.27 5.59
CA ASP A 344 26.47 -22.19 4.47
C ASP A 344 25.34 -21.68 3.59
N ALA A 345 24.33 -21.05 4.21
CA ALA A 345 23.23 -20.37 3.54
C ALA A 345 23.03 -18.95 4.10
N TYR A 346 22.55 -18.05 3.24
CA TYR A 346 22.32 -16.65 3.54
C TYR A 346 20.88 -16.29 3.16
N VAL A 347 20.12 -15.74 4.10
CA VAL A 347 18.71 -15.36 3.88
C VAL A 347 18.55 -13.86 4.07
N ALA A 348 18.19 -13.13 3.02
CA ALA A 348 17.80 -11.72 3.14
C ALA A 348 16.32 -11.61 3.49
N ALA A 349 16.03 -11.36 4.77
CA ALA A 349 14.70 -11.17 5.36
C ALA A 349 14.33 -9.68 5.46
N CYS A 350 14.66 -8.91 4.42
CA CYS A 350 14.55 -7.45 4.37
C CYS A 350 13.16 -6.97 3.92
N ASP A 351 12.87 -5.67 4.12
CA ASP A 351 11.81 -4.99 3.38
C ASP A 351 12.30 -4.56 1.98
N VAL A 352 11.38 -4.13 1.10
CA VAL A 352 11.70 -3.68 -0.28
C VAL A 352 12.79 -2.59 -0.32
N PRO A 353 12.80 -1.57 0.56
CA PRO A 353 13.92 -0.62 0.65
C PRO A 353 15.25 -1.28 1.11
N GLY A 354 15.19 -2.22 2.04
CA GLY A 354 16.34 -2.96 2.56
C GLY A 354 17.00 -3.85 1.51
N ILE A 355 16.23 -4.68 0.82
CA ILE A 355 16.77 -5.60 -0.19
C ILE A 355 17.39 -4.85 -1.37
N LYS A 356 16.78 -3.74 -1.83
CA LYS A 356 17.35 -2.90 -2.90
C LYS A 356 18.69 -2.23 -2.56
N ARG A 357 18.99 -2.04 -1.28
CA ARG A 357 20.29 -1.54 -0.78
C ARG A 357 21.31 -2.66 -0.54
N LEU A 358 20.85 -3.90 -0.44
CA LEU A 358 21.67 -5.06 -0.07
C LEU A 358 22.11 -5.88 -1.28
N LEU A 359 21.29 -5.96 -2.33
CA LEU A 359 21.62 -6.69 -3.56
C LEU A 359 22.76 -6.00 -4.34
N PRO A 360 23.81 -6.74 -4.75
CA PRO A 360 24.83 -6.23 -5.65
C PRO A 360 24.23 -5.72 -6.97
N SER A 361 24.72 -4.57 -7.45
CA SER A 361 24.21 -3.95 -8.69
C SER A 361 24.31 -4.86 -9.91
N LYS A 362 25.38 -5.66 -9.99
CA LYS A 362 25.60 -6.67 -11.06
C LYS A 362 24.53 -7.76 -11.09
N TRP A 363 23.95 -8.15 -9.95
CA TRP A 363 22.92 -9.21 -9.90
C TRP A 363 21.62 -8.83 -10.62
N ARG A 364 21.44 -7.56 -11.01
CA ARG A 364 20.36 -7.13 -11.92
C ARG A 364 20.50 -7.67 -13.35
N GLU A 365 21.56 -8.43 -13.67
CA GLU A 365 21.61 -9.27 -14.86
C GLU A 365 20.54 -10.38 -14.86
N TRP A 366 20.04 -10.78 -13.69
CA TRP A 366 18.90 -11.70 -13.56
C TRP A 366 17.58 -10.93 -13.34
N ASP A 367 16.59 -11.21 -14.19
CA ASP A 367 15.25 -10.60 -14.12
C ASP A 367 14.61 -10.68 -12.73
N MET A 368 14.83 -11.78 -11.98
CA MET A 368 14.30 -11.94 -10.62
C MET A 368 14.74 -10.79 -9.69
N PHE A 369 16.01 -10.40 -9.73
CA PHE A 369 16.52 -9.32 -8.88
C PHE A 369 16.19 -7.95 -9.45
N ASP A 370 16.20 -7.76 -10.78
CA ASP A 370 15.76 -6.50 -11.38
C ASP A 370 14.27 -6.21 -11.12
N ASN A 371 13.42 -7.24 -11.12
CA ASN A 371 12.00 -7.13 -10.81
C ASN A 371 11.74 -6.56 -9.40
N ILE A 372 12.60 -6.84 -8.42
CA ILE A 372 12.51 -6.23 -7.09
C ILE A 372 12.61 -4.71 -7.17
N TYR A 373 13.39 -4.15 -8.11
CA TYR A 373 13.48 -2.70 -8.31
C TYR A 373 12.19 -2.07 -8.85
N LYS A 374 11.29 -2.86 -9.47
CA LYS A 374 9.98 -2.46 -10.03
C LYS A 374 8.84 -2.43 -8.98
N LEU A 375 9.08 -2.99 -7.79
CA LEU A 375 8.25 -2.86 -6.58
C LEU A 375 8.59 -1.54 -5.86
N VAL A 376 7.61 -0.76 -5.40
CA VAL A 376 7.85 0.53 -4.72
C VAL A 376 7.02 0.58 -3.44
N GLY A 377 7.59 1.00 -2.32
CA GLY A 377 6.87 1.08 -1.05
C GLY A 377 5.82 2.20 -1.01
N VAL A 378 4.73 1.98 -0.28
CA VAL A 378 3.71 3.00 0.04
C VAL A 378 4.14 3.75 1.31
N PRO A 379 4.09 5.10 1.33
CA PRO A 379 4.28 5.86 2.57
C PRO A 379 3.05 5.74 3.48
N VAL A 380 3.28 5.52 4.76
CA VAL A 380 2.24 5.50 5.81
C VAL A 380 2.69 6.30 7.03
N VAL A 381 1.74 6.98 7.67
CA VAL A 381 1.96 7.68 8.94
C VAL A 381 0.99 7.13 9.98
N THR A 382 1.51 6.68 11.11
CA THR A 382 0.73 6.21 12.26
C THR A 382 0.78 7.27 13.35
N VAL A 383 -0.37 7.62 13.90
CA VAL A 383 -0.50 8.63 14.96
C VAL A 383 -1.17 7.99 16.16
N GLN A 384 -0.54 8.10 17.32
CA GLN A 384 -1.12 7.74 18.62
C GLN A 384 -1.47 9.03 19.37
N LEU A 385 -2.70 9.13 19.86
CA LEU A 385 -3.20 10.26 20.67
C LEU A 385 -3.81 9.72 21.96
N ARG A 386 -3.22 10.05 23.12
CA ARG A 386 -3.77 9.73 24.43
C ARG A 386 -4.59 10.91 24.96
N TYR A 387 -5.74 10.66 25.57
CA TYR A 387 -6.66 11.69 26.02
C TYR A 387 -6.88 11.69 27.54
N ASN A 388 -7.40 12.80 28.06
CA ASN A 388 -7.92 12.94 29.43
C ASN A 388 -9.37 12.41 29.61
N GLY A 389 -9.85 11.57 28.68
CA GLY A 389 -11.18 10.96 28.69
C GLY A 389 -11.37 9.90 27.61
N TRP A 390 -12.55 9.29 27.59
CA TRP A 390 -12.93 8.21 26.68
C TRP A 390 -13.50 8.77 25.37
N VAL A 391 -12.68 8.73 24.33
CA VAL A 391 -12.98 9.29 23.02
C VAL A 391 -13.94 8.42 22.21
N THR A 392 -13.89 7.09 22.37
CA THR A 392 -14.78 6.17 21.63
C THR A 392 -16.13 5.93 22.29
N GLU A 393 -16.43 6.63 23.39
CA GLU A 393 -17.81 6.90 23.78
C GLU A 393 -18.50 7.73 22.66
N LEU A 394 -19.81 7.54 22.44
CA LEU A 394 -20.51 8.06 21.27
C LEU A 394 -21.43 9.26 21.53
N GLN A 395 -21.99 9.42 22.74
CA GLN A 395 -23.12 10.33 23.00
C GLN A 395 -23.06 11.07 24.34
N ASP A 396 -22.55 10.45 25.41
CA ASP A 396 -22.61 10.93 26.78
C ASP A 396 -21.31 11.64 27.22
N PHE A 397 -21.41 12.95 27.40
CA PHE A 397 -20.30 13.82 27.78
C PHE A 397 -19.79 13.62 29.22
N GLU A 398 -20.62 13.14 30.14
CA GLU A 398 -20.24 12.92 31.53
C GLU A 398 -19.53 11.57 31.67
N ILE A 399 -20.06 10.54 31.01
CA ILE A 399 -19.43 9.22 30.89
C ILE A 399 -18.09 9.32 30.15
N SER A 400 -17.99 10.11 29.07
CA SER A 400 -16.72 10.29 28.35
C SER A 400 -15.61 10.95 29.19
N ARG A 401 -15.96 11.61 30.31
CA ARG A 401 -15.01 12.23 31.25
C ARG A 401 -14.70 11.35 32.46
N ARG A 402 -15.38 10.21 32.62
CA ARG A 402 -15.30 9.37 33.83
C ARG A 402 -14.15 8.36 33.74
N LEU A 403 -12.97 8.78 34.17
CA LEU A 403 -11.76 7.93 34.19
C LEU A 403 -11.81 6.73 35.17
N THR A 404 -12.84 6.62 36.01
CA THR A 404 -12.99 5.48 36.96
C THR A 404 -13.53 4.20 36.31
N GLN A 405 -13.87 4.22 35.02
CA GLN A 405 -14.38 3.06 34.30
C GLN A 405 -14.05 3.17 32.81
N ALA A 406 -13.45 2.14 32.23
CA ALA A 406 -13.23 2.04 30.79
C ALA A 406 -14.57 1.92 30.03
N VAL A 407 -14.76 2.76 29.01
CA VAL A 407 -15.98 2.84 28.18
C VAL A 407 -15.62 3.26 26.76
N GLY A 408 -16.37 2.77 25.77
CA GLY A 408 -16.16 3.08 24.36
C GLY A 408 -16.29 1.86 23.44
N LEU A 409 -15.56 1.86 22.33
CA LEU A 409 -15.62 0.81 21.31
C LEU A 409 -14.40 -0.12 21.37
N ASP A 410 -14.62 -1.36 21.78
CA ASP A 410 -13.62 -2.43 21.70
C ASP A 410 -13.69 -3.19 20.36
N ASN A 411 -13.20 -2.57 19.27
CA ASN A 411 -12.93 -3.26 18.02
C ASN A 411 -11.93 -2.47 17.15
N LEU A 412 -11.52 -3.04 16.01
CA LEU A 412 -10.99 -2.26 14.90
C LEU A 412 -12.10 -1.39 14.30
N LEU A 413 -11.80 -0.12 14.08
CA LEU A 413 -12.73 0.86 13.52
C LEU A 413 -12.24 1.35 12.16
N TYR A 414 -13.19 1.56 11.25
CA TYR A 414 -12.97 2.15 9.93
C TYR A 414 -13.67 3.52 9.86
N THR A 415 -13.23 4.42 8.99
CA THR A 415 -14.01 5.61 8.65
C THR A 415 -13.81 6.06 7.20
N PRO A 416 -14.88 6.46 6.49
CA PRO A 416 -14.79 7.18 5.21
C PRO A 416 -14.81 8.72 5.39
N ASP A 417 -14.94 9.22 6.63
CA ASP A 417 -15.19 10.63 6.94
C ASP A 417 -13.96 11.37 7.54
N ALA A 418 -12.78 10.74 7.52
CA ALA A 418 -11.48 11.29 7.94
C ALA A 418 -10.35 10.93 6.94
N ASP A 419 -9.14 11.46 7.15
CA ASP A 419 -7.94 11.13 6.35
C ASP A 419 -7.16 9.91 6.89
N PHE A 420 -7.52 9.42 8.08
CA PHE A 420 -7.14 8.09 8.55
C PHE A 420 -8.26 7.11 8.21
N SER A 421 -7.91 5.92 7.72
CA SER A 421 -8.91 4.90 7.38
C SER A 421 -9.23 4.01 8.57
N CYS A 422 -8.25 3.20 8.98
CA CYS A 422 -8.38 2.29 10.11
C CYS A 422 -7.76 2.91 11.37
N PHE A 423 -8.44 2.68 12.50
CA PHE A 423 -8.02 3.15 13.81
C PHE A 423 -8.58 2.25 14.90
N ALA A 424 -8.02 2.34 16.11
CA ALA A 424 -8.53 1.62 17.28
C ALA A 424 -8.28 2.45 18.55
N ASP A 425 -9.09 2.20 19.58
CA ASP A 425 -8.81 2.66 20.94
C ASP A 425 -8.02 1.56 21.66
N LEU A 426 -6.70 1.70 21.71
CA LEU A 426 -5.82 0.65 22.23
C LEU A 426 -6.01 0.44 23.75
N ALA A 427 -6.44 1.46 24.48
CA ALA A 427 -6.76 1.35 25.92
C ALA A 427 -7.99 0.44 26.20
N LEU A 428 -8.81 0.16 25.18
CA LEU A 428 -9.89 -0.82 25.25
C LEU A 428 -9.51 -2.12 24.52
N SER A 429 -8.92 -1.99 23.34
CA SER A 429 -8.76 -3.11 22.40
C SER A 429 -7.48 -3.92 22.57
N SER A 430 -6.48 -3.38 23.24
CA SER A 430 -5.17 -3.98 23.50
C SER A 430 -4.66 -3.54 24.91
N PRO A 431 -5.44 -3.80 25.97
CA PRO A 431 -5.32 -3.04 27.22
C PRO A 431 -4.00 -3.20 27.99
N GLU A 432 -3.30 -4.34 27.90
CA GLU A 432 -2.22 -4.71 28.83
C GLU A 432 -1.05 -3.70 28.87
N ASP A 433 -0.69 -3.11 27.74
CA ASP A 433 0.39 -2.09 27.63
C ASP A 433 -0.16 -0.66 27.40
N TYR A 434 -1.46 -0.51 27.14
CA TYR A 434 -2.04 0.72 26.59
C TYR A 434 -3.14 1.35 27.47
N TYR A 435 -3.85 0.56 28.27
CA TYR A 435 -4.69 1.06 29.35
C TYR A 435 -3.81 1.55 30.51
N ILE A 436 -4.08 2.73 31.02
CA ILE A 436 -3.39 3.28 32.20
C ILE A 436 -4.47 3.83 33.13
N GLU A 437 -4.46 3.40 34.39
CA GLU A 437 -5.45 3.84 35.39
C GLU A 437 -5.37 5.36 35.58
N GLY A 438 -6.54 6.01 35.66
CA GLY A 438 -6.62 7.47 35.73
C GLY A 438 -6.26 8.20 34.43
N GLN A 439 -6.21 7.49 33.29
CA GLN A 439 -6.05 8.07 31.95
C GLN A 439 -7.15 7.56 31.01
N GLY A 440 -7.41 8.30 29.93
CA GLY A 440 -8.46 7.97 28.96
C GLY A 440 -7.97 7.16 27.76
N SER A 441 -8.73 7.24 26.67
CA SER A 441 -8.47 6.55 25.40
C SER A 441 -7.04 6.74 24.88
N LEU A 442 -6.53 5.71 24.22
CA LEU A 442 -5.32 5.77 23.39
C LEU A 442 -5.71 5.47 21.94
N ILE A 443 -6.07 6.52 21.20
CA ILE A 443 -6.47 6.39 19.80
C ILE A 443 -5.22 6.21 18.93
N GLN A 444 -5.08 5.04 18.29
CA GLN A 444 -4.08 4.83 17.25
C GLN A 444 -4.75 4.85 15.88
N ALA A 445 -4.36 5.80 15.04
CA ALA A 445 -4.94 6.06 13.72
C ALA A 445 -3.90 5.97 12.60
N VAL A 446 -4.27 5.38 11.46
CA VAL A 446 -3.39 5.11 10.32
C VAL A 446 -3.77 6.00 9.14
N LEU A 447 -2.90 6.96 8.81
CA LEU A 447 -3.09 7.95 7.74
C LEU A 447 -2.65 7.39 6.38
N THR A 448 -3.62 7.21 5.48
CA THR A 448 -3.43 6.58 4.17
C THR A 448 -4.28 7.28 3.10
N PRO A 449 -3.70 7.70 1.96
CA PRO A 449 -2.28 7.65 1.60
C PRO A 449 -1.41 8.56 2.48
N GLY A 450 -0.22 8.09 2.89
CA GLY A 450 0.67 8.85 3.77
C GLY A 450 1.45 9.98 3.08
N ASP A 451 1.48 10.02 1.74
CA ASP A 451 2.23 11.02 0.94
C ASP A 451 2.03 12.49 1.40
N PRO A 452 0.79 12.98 1.67
CA PRO A 452 0.55 14.37 2.07
C PRO A 452 1.06 14.70 3.48
N TYR A 453 1.24 13.68 4.32
CA TYR A 453 1.62 13.80 5.73
C TYR A 453 3.13 13.64 5.96
N MET A 454 3.86 13.07 5.00
CA MET A 454 5.32 12.96 5.06
C MET A 454 6.07 14.29 5.26
N PRO A 455 5.77 15.39 4.53
CA PRO A 455 6.52 16.66 4.67
C PRO A 455 6.09 17.52 5.87
N LEU A 456 4.95 17.25 6.51
CA LEU A 456 4.42 18.10 7.59
C LEU A 456 5.16 17.88 8.92
N PRO A 457 5.34 18.90 9.78
CA PRO A 457 5.89 18.71 11.11
C PRO A 457 4.91 17.95 12.02
N ASN A 458 5.40 17.16 12.97
CA ASN A 458 4.57 16.21 13.72
C ASN A 458 3.40 16.88 14.49
N ASN A 459 3.58 18.10 15.00
CA ASN A 459 2.54 18.86 15.68
C ASN A 459 1.37 19.23 14.75
N GLU A 460 1.64 19.60 13.49
CA GLU A 460 0.58 19.87 12.50
C GLU A 460 -0.19 18.59 12.14
N ILE A 461 0.47 17.43 12.16
CA ILE A 461 -0.18 16.13 11.96
C ILE A 461 -1.10 15.80 13.14
N ILE A 462 -0.60 15.96 14.38
CA ILE A 462 -1.36 15.76 15.62
C ILE A 462 -2.61 16.65 15.64
N GLU A 463 -2.48 17.95 15.35
CA GLU A 463 -3.60 18.90 15.33
C GLU A 463 -4.68 18.48 14.32
N LYS A 464 -4.29 18.06 13.10
CA LYS A 464 -5.25 17.58 12.08
C LYS A 464 -5.97 16.30 12.53
N VAL A 465 -5.24 15.31 13.02
CA VAL A 465 -5.83 14.03 13.46
C VAL A 465 -6.74 14.24 14.67
N GLN A 466 -6.30 15.02 15.67
CA GLN A 466 -7.14 15.39 16.81
C GLN A 466 -8.42 16.09 16.35
N LYS A 467 -8.35 17.09 15.47
CA LYS A 467 -9.54 17.77 14.93
C LYS A 467 -10.46 16.80 14.19
N GLN A 468 -9.93 15.79 13.48
CA GLN A 468 -10.75 14.78 12.80
C GLN A 468 -11.41 13.80 13.77
N VAL A 469 -10.66 13.27 14.75
CA VAL A 469 -11.19 12.40 15.83
C VAL A 469 -12.33 13.09 16.59
N LEU A 470 -12.13 14.34 17.04
CA LEU A 470 -13.15 15.13 17.74
C LEU A 470 -14.37 15.51 16.87
N ASN A 471 -14.29 15.34 15.55
CA ASN A 471 -15.41 15.49 14.61
C ASN A 471 -16.15 14.18 14.34
N LEU A 472 -15.49 13.03 14.52
CA LEU A 472 -16.14 11.71 14.45
C LEU A 472 -16.97 11.43 15.71
N PHE A 473 -16.43 11.71 16.90
CA PHE A 473 -17.02 11.35 18.19
C PHE A 473 -17.61 12.57 18.94
N PRO A 474 -18.95 12.74 19.02
CA PRO A 474 -19.58 13.93 19.59
C PRO A 474 -19.24 14.25 21.05
N SER A 475 -19.24 13.25 21.93
CA SER A 475 -19.01 13.39 23.38
C SER A 475 -17.54 13.61 23.77
N SER A 476 -16.63 13.31 22.85
CA SER A 476 -15.20 13.58 22.99
C SER A 476 -14.84 15.06 22.91
N ARG A 477 -15.74 15.93 22.44
CA ARG A 477 -15.47 17.38 22.33
C ARG A 477 -15.12 17.97 23.69
N GLY A 478 -14.01 18.70 23.75
CA GLY A 478 -13.47 19.23 25.00
C GLY A 478 -12.62 18.25 25.80
N LEU A 479 -12.33 17.05 25.28
CA LEU A 479 -11.20 16.25 25.72
C LEU A 479 -9.90 16.78 25.10
N GLU A 480 -8.81 16.70 25.86
CA GLU A 480 -7.49 17.19 25.50
C GLU A 480 -6.51 16.03 25.33
N VAL A 481 -5.55 16.20 24.42
CA VAL A 481 -4.48 15.22 24.18
C VAL A 481 -3.39 15.41 25.23
N THR A 482 -3.18 14.40 26.07
CA THR A 482 -2.22 14.39 27.19
C THR A 482 -0.84 13.90 26.77
N TRP A 483 -0.78 13.00 25.78
CA TRP A 483 0.45 12.49 25.16
C TRP A 483 0.17 12.12 23.70
N SER A 484 1.19 12.19 22.85
CA SER A 484 1.06 11.86 21.43
C SER A 484 2.36 11.36 20.81
N SER A 485 2.24 10.45 19.84
CA SER A 485 3.35 9.96 19.02
C SER A 485 2.98 9.98 17.53
N VAL A 486 3.98 10.16 16.66
CA VAL A 486 3.84 10.14 15.20
C VAL A 486 5.00 9.33 14.61
N VAL A 487 4.69 8.17 14.04
CA VAL A 487 5.65 7.31 13.33
C VAL A 487 5.44 7.47 11.82
N LYS A 488 6.51 7.79 11.09
CA LYS A 488 6.50 7.93 9.63
C LYS A 488 7.32 6.83 8.98
N ILE A 489 6.72 6.06 8.08
CA ILE A 489 7.42 5.06 7.26
C ILE A 489 7.28 5.46 5.79
N GLY A 490 8.32 6.08 5.22
CA GLY A 490 8.30 6.60 3.85
C GLY A 490 8.14 5.55 2.74
N GLN A 491 8.51 4.30 3.02
CA GLN A 491 8.26 3.14 2.15
C GLN A 491 8.01 1.91 3.04
N SER A 492 6.74 1.57 3.26
CA SER A 492 6.32 0.46 4.13
C SER A 492 6.04 -0.81 3.33
N LEU A 493 4.77 -1.21 3.17
CA LEU A 493 4.35 -2.29 2.27
C LEU A 493 4.65 -1.92 0.81
N TYR A 494 4.92 -2.89 -0.07
CA TYR A 494 4.99 -2.62 -1.50
C TYR A 494 3.60 -2.23 -2.02
N ARG A 495 3.58 -1.30 -2.98
CA ARG A 495 2.34 -0.79 -3.57
C ARG A 495 1.74 -1.88 -4.45
N GLU A 496 0.69 -2.52 -3.96
CA GLU A 496 -0.08 -3.57 -4.65
C GLU A 496 -0.99 -2.99 -5.75
N ALA A 497 -0.41 -2.18 -6.62
CA ALA A 497 -1.08 -1.62 -7.78
C ALA A 497 -1.26 -2.67 -8.90
N PRO A 498 -2.14 -2.43 -9.88
CA PRO A 498 -2.31 -3.34 -11.00
C PRO A 498 -1.00 -3.64 -11.76
N GLY A 499 -0.83 -4.91 -12.14
CA GLY A 499 0.35 -5.41 -12.86
C GLY A 499 1.62 -5.44 -12.01
N LYS A 500 1.51 -5.73 -10.70
CA LYS A 500 2.66 -5.77 -9.77
C LYS A 500 2.96 -7.16 -9.23
N ASP A 501 2.02 -8.09 -9.24
CA ASP A 501 2.26 -9.46 -8.78
C ASP A 501 3.33 -10.24 -9.60
N PRO A 502 3.52 -9.99 -10.93
CA PRO A 502 4.62 -10.57 -11.70
C PRO A 502 6.03 -10.16 -11.26
N PHE A 503 6.20 -9.03 -10.56
CA PHE A 503 7.51 -8.52 -10.15
C PHE A 503 7.98 -9.05 -8.78
N ARG A 504 7.18 -9.90 -8.13
CA ARG A 504 7.48 -10.47 -6.82
C ARG A 504 8.37 -11.71 -6.97
N PRO A 505 9.59 -11.71 -6.42
CA PRO A 505 10.52 -12.82 -6.60
C PRO A 505 10.09 -14.04 -5.78
N ASP A 506 10.55 -15.22 -6.18
CA ASP A 506 10.48 -16.42 -5.36
C ASP A 506 11.38 -16.28 -4.10
N GLN A 507 11.24 -17.19 -3.14
CA GLN A 507 12.14 -17.30 -1.99
C GLN A 507 13.46 -18.00 -2.38
N ARG A 508 13.46 -18.89 -3.38
CA ARG A 508 14.66 -19.45 -4.02
C ARG A 508 15.20 -18.46 -5.06
N THR A 509 16.52 -18.23 -5.10
CA THR A 509 17.16 -17.34 -6.09
C THR A 509 18.10 -18.09 -7.05
N PRO A 510 18.59 -17.44 -8.14
CA PRO A 510 19.63 -18.00 -9.01
C PRO A 510 21.00 -18.20 -8.33
N VAL A 511 21.23 -17.59 -7.16
CA VAL A 511 22.50 -17.68 -6.42
C VAL A 511 22.37 -18.80 -5.38
N LYS A 512 23.11 -19.89 -5.56
CA LYS A 512 22.78 -21.21 -4.97
C LYS A 512 22.60 -21.24 -3.45
N ASN A 513 23.34 -20.43 -2.71
CA ASN A 513 23.27 -20.34 -1.26
C ASN A 513 22.63 -19.04 -0.73
N PHE A 514 21.92 -18.29 -1.57
CA PHE A 514 21.25 -17.05 -1.21
C PHE A 514 19.74 -17.15 -1.44
N PHE A 515 18.96 -16.79 -0.42
CA PHE A 515 17.51 -16.95 -0.36
C PHE A 515 16.84 -15.64 0.06
N LEU A 516 15.61 -15.43 -0.37
CA LEU A 516 14.80 -14.26 0.00
C LEU A 516 13.69 -14.65 0.98
N SER A 517 13.45 -13.79 1.97
CA SER A 517 12.34 -13.89 2.90
C SER A 517 11.74 -12.49 3.08
N GLY A 518 10.43 -12.40 3.33
CA GLY A 518 9.70 -11.14 3.37
C GLY A 518 8.40 -11.21 2.59
N SER A 519 7.38 -10.54 3.11
CA SER A 519 6.01 -10.52 2.59
C SER A 519 5.90 -10.07 1.12
N TYR A 520 6.84 -9.25 0.63
CA TYR A 520 6.92 -8.82 -0.77
C TYR A 520 7.23 -9.97 -1.76
N THR A 521 7.86 -11.04 -1.30
CA THR A 521 8.15 -12.24 -2.12
C THR A 521 6.87 -12.98 -2.51
N LYS A 522 6.94 -13.91 -3.46
CA LYS A 522 5.80 -14.55 -4.13
C LYS A 522 5.01 -15.45 -3.17
N GLN A 523 3.82 -14.98 -2.77
CA GLN A 523 2.79 -15.71 -2.02
C GLN A 523 1.45 -14.96 -2.10
N ASP A 524 0.31 -15.65 -1.97
CA ASP A 524 -1.01 -15.05 -2.29
C ASP A 524 -1.57 -14.10 -1.21
N TYR A 525 -1.18 -14.26 0.06
CA TYR A 525 -1.65 -13.50 1.25
C TYR A 525 -1.20 -12.02 1.32
N ILE A 526 -0.96 -11.36 0.18
CA ILE A 526 -0.58 -9.94 0.04
C ILE A 526 0.66 -9.53 0.89
N ASP A 527 1.05 -8.24 0.91
CA ASP A 527 2.12 -7.74 1.80
C ASP A 527 1.64 -7.67 3.28
N SER A 528 1.37 -8.82 3.90
CA SER A 528 0.80 -8.94 5.26
C SER A 528 1.70 -9.68 6.26
N MET A 529 1.27 -9.73 7.53
CA MET A 529 1.94 -10.53 8.58
C MET A 529 1.90 -12.04 8.29
N GLU A 530 0.80 -12.54 7.73
CA GLU A 530 0.67 -13.93 7.26
C GLU A 530 1.58 -14.18 6.06
N GLY A 531 1.59 -13.26 5.08
CA GLY A 531 2.49 -13.33 3.92
C GLY A 531 3.97 -13.31 4.31
N ALA A 532 4.35 -12.51 5.32
CA ALA A 532 5.68 -12.51 5.91
C ALA A 532 6.00 -13.87 6.54
N THR A 533 5.09 -14.42 7.34
CA THR A 533 5.30 -15.70 8.03
C THR A 533 5.43 -16.87 7.03
N LEU A 534 4.54 -16.94 6.04
CA LEU A 534 4.56 -17.93 4.97
C LEU A 534 5.84 -17.82 4.11
N SER A 535 6.30 -16.60 3.80
CA SER A 535 7.57 -16.41 3.08
C SER A 535 8.77 -16.96 3.87
N GLY A 536 8.81 -16.78 5.19
CA GLY A 536 9.88 -17.31 6.04
C GLY A 536 9.89 -18.85 6.09
N ARG A 537 8.70 -19.46 6.16
CA ARG A 537 8.52 -20.92 6.08
C ARG A 537 8.98 -21.49 4.74
N ARG A 538 8.63 -20.83 3.62
CA ARG A 538 9.07 -21.24 2.27
C ARG A 538 10.59 -21.10 2.11
N ALA A 539 11.18 -19.98 2.57
CA ALA A 539 12.63 -19.77 2.55
C ALA A 539 13.38 -20.86 3.33
N ALA A 540 12.88 -21.23 4.53
CA ALA A 540 13.46 -22.33 5.31
C ALA A 540 13.39 -23.68 4.56
N ALA A 541 12.24 -24.01 3.97
CA ALA A 541 12.08 -25.24 3.18
C ALA A 541 13.05 -25.32 1.98
N TYR A 542 13.29 -24.21 1.27
CA TYR A 542 14.30 -24.18 0.19
C TYR A 542 15.73 -24.37 0.69
N VAL A 543 16.09 -23.86 1.88
CA VAL A 543 17.40 -24.11 2.50
C VAL A 543 17.56 -25.59 2.86
N CYS A 544 16.57 -26.21 3.51
CA CYS A 544 16.59 -27.63 3.85
C CYS A 544 16.73 -28.50 2.59
N ASN A 545 15.90 -28.25 1.57
CA ASN A 545 15.91 -29.01 0.31
C ASN A 545 17.23 -28.91 -0.47
N ALA A 546 17.99 -27.82 -0.28
CA ALA A 546 19.31 -27.62 -0.88
C ALA A 546 20.47 -28.15 -0.01
N GLY A 547 20.21 -28.71 1.18
CA GLY A 547 21.23 -28.88 2.22
C GLY A 547 22.44 -29.75 1.85
N GLU A 548 22.27 -30.78 1.02
CA GLU A 548 23.41 -31.57 0.51
C GLU A 548 24.27 -30.76 -0.49
N GLU A 549 23.63 -30.00 -1.40
CA GLU A 549 24.34 -29.09 -2.31
C GLU A 549 25.10 -28.01 -1.55
N LEU A 550 24.49 -27.45 -0.50
CA LEU A 550 25.09 -26.42 0.37
C LEU A 550 26.26 -26.99 1.19
N ALA A 551 26.15 -28.21 1.70
CA ALA A 551 27.24 -28.87 2.41
C ALA A 551 28.39 -29.31 1.48
N ALA A 552 28.10 -29.66 0.22
CA ALA A 552 29.10 -29.88 -0.82
C ALA A 552 29.81 -28.57 -1.21
N LEU A 553 29.06 -27.47 -1.35
CA LEU A 553 29.60 -26.13 -1.58
C LEU A 553 30.52 -25.70 -0.43
N ARG A 554 30.11 -25.87 0.85
CA ARG A 554 30.97 -25.64 2.03
C ARG A 554 32.31 -26.37 1.91
N LYS A 555 32.32 -27.63 1.45
CA LYS A 555 33.54 -28.43 1.26
C LYS A 555 34.43 -27.85 0.15
N LYS A 556 33.86 -27.51 -1.02
CA LYS A 556 34.59 -26.88 -2.15
C LYS A 556 35.25 -25.57 -1.72
N LEU A 557 34.52 -24.70 -1.03
CA LEU A 557 35.06 -23.43 -0.54
C LEU A 557 36.14 -23.62 0.55
N ALA A 558 36.05 -24.68 1.35
CA ALA A 558 37.11 -25.02 2.30
C ALA A 558 38.41 -25.48 1.60
N SER A 559 38.32 -26.33 0.57
CA SER A 559 39.50 -26.75 -0.21
C SER A 559 40.14 -25.60 -0.99
N ASP A 560 39.34 -24.69 -1.55
CA ASP A 560 39.85 -23.57 -2.34
C ASP A 560 40.62 -22.53 -1.47
N ASN A 561 40.29 -22.44 -0.17
CA ASN A 561 41.03 -21.64 0.82
C ASN A 561 42.32 -22.35 1.33
N LEU A 562 42.47 -23.66 1.11
CA LEU A 562 43.69 -24.42 1.41
C LEU A 562 44.67 -24.39 0.21
N GLY A 563 44.17 -24.57 -1.01
CA GLY A 563 45.00 -24.50 -2.23
C GLY A 563 45.56 -23.11 -2.54
N THR A 564 45.02 -22.06 -1.94
CA THR A 564 45.60 -20.70 -1.99
C THR A 564 46.78 -20.56 -1.03
N THR A 565 46.68 -21.10 0.19
CA THR A 565 47.80 -21.03 1.17
C THR A 565 49.03 -21.84 0.74
N GLU A 566 48.88 -22.95 -0.01
CA GLU A 566 50.03 -23.65 -0.60
C GLU A 566 50.67 -22.92 -1.80
N LYS A 567 49.91 -22.07 -2.52
CA LYS A 567 50.47 -21.26 -3.62
C LYS A 567 51.22 -20.03 -3.10
N ASP A 568 50.66 -19.32 -2.14
CA ASP A 568 51.29 -18.12 -1.56
C ASP A 568 52.60 -18.45 -0.82
N LEU A 569 52.80 -19.71 -0.41
CA LEU A 569 54.07 -20.23 0.15
C LEU A 569 55.14 -20.58 -0.91
N ASN A 570 54.80 -20.67 -2.19
CA ASN A 570 55.71 -21.06 -3.28
C ASN A 570 56.08 -19.92 -4.25
N THR A 571 55.57 -18.71 -4.05
CA THR A 571 55.98 -17.49 -4.78
C THR A 571 56.34 -16.36 -3.84
N ALA A 572 57.30 -16.62 -2.95
CA ALA A 572 57.94 -15.63 -2.09
C ALA A 572 59.21 -15.04 -2.75
N GLU A 573 59.04 -14.38 -3.90
CA GLU A 573 60.05 -13.43 -4.42
C GLU A 573 59.77 -12.01 -3.93
N GLU A 574 60.82 -11.20 -3.78
CA GLU A 574 60.76 -9.94 -3.04
C GLU A 574 59.92 -8.86 -3.76
N LEU A 575 58.89 -8.35 -3.08
CA LEU A 575 58.18 -7.14 -3.48
C LEU A 575 58.61 -5.96 -2.58
N SER A 576 59.13 -4.91 -3.22
CA SER A 576 59.66 -3.72 -2.54
C SER A 576 58.57 -2.77 -2.03
N PRO A 577 58.86 -1.86 -1.08
CA PRO A 577 57.82 -1.16 -0.29
C PRO A 577 56.93 -0.13 -1.01
N ASP A 578 57.13 0.13 -2.32
CA ASP A 578 56.67 1.37 -2.98
C ASP A 578 55.36 1.29 -3.80
N GLN A 579 54.51 0.26 -3.63
CA GLN A 579 53.24 0.13 -4.36
C GLN A 579 51.95 0.03 -3.50
N ILE A 580 51.81 0.90 -2.49
CA ILE A 580 50.51 1.14 -1.81
C ILE A 580 50.16 2.64 -1.69
N THR A 581 50.07 3.38 -2.82
CA THR A 581 49.56 4.78 -2.79
C THR A 581 48.72 5.23 -4.01
N TYR A 582 47.80 4.41 -4.54
CA TYR A 582 46.69 4.93 -5.38
C TYR A 582 45.39 4.16 -5.13
N GLY A 583 44.37 4.84 -4.58
CA GLY A 583 43.05 4.22 -4.35
C GLY A 583 42.09 4.96 -3.41
N ILE A 584 42.58 5.82 -2.50
CA ILE A 584 41.71 6.49 -1.51
C ILE A 584 41.75 8.03 -1.66
N ARG A 585 40.81 8.56 -2.47
CA ARG A 585 40.40 9.97 -2.43
C ARG A 585 38.92 10.13 -2.81
N CYS A 586 38.02 10.14 -1.81
CA CYS A 586 36.82 10.99 -1.83
C CYS A 586 36.15 11.10 -0.45
N PHE A 587 35.78 12.34 -0.09
CA PHE A 587 34.74 12.75 0.84
C PHE A 587 34.51 11.94 2.14
N CYS A 588 35.33 12.22 3.15
CA CYS A 588 34.75 12.46 4.48
C CYS A 588 34.16 13.88 4.53
N LYS A 589 32.91 13.99 4.98
CA LYS A 589 32.34 15.25 5.49
C LYS A 589 31.46 14.90 6.68
N MET A 590 31.73 15.52 7.82
CA MET A 590 31.05 15.23 9.08
C MET A 590 29.71 15.96 9.17
N ASP A 591 28.63 15.23 9.42
CA ASP A 591 27.38 15.80 9.93
C ASP A 591 27.31 15.59 11.45
N HIS A 592 27.37 16.70 12.20
CA HIS A 592 27.23 16.68 13.66
C HIS A 592 25.75 16.64 14.06
N PHE A 593 25.29 15.50 14.60
CA PHE A 593 24.07 15.48 15.41
C PHE A 593 24.36 16.03 16.81
N GLN A 594 24.12 17.34 17.01
CA GLN A 594 24.14 17.94 18.34
C GLN A 594 22.85 17.60 19.11
N TYR A 595 23.00 16.88 20.23
CA TYR A 595 21.97 16.85 21.27
C TYR A 595 22.01 18.16 22.06
N PHE A 596 20.96 18.97 21.98
CA PHE A 596 20.74 20.05 22.93
C PHE A 596 20.43 19.45 24.32
N SER A 597 21.28 19.74 25.29
CA SER A 597 21.00 19.56 26.72
C SER A 597 21.26 20.88 27.43
N GLY A 598 20.23 21.44 28.04
CA GLY A 598 20.32 22.70 28.79
C GLY A 598 20.66 22.40 30.25
N GLY A 599 21.87 22.75 30.67
CA GLY A 599 22.31 22.66 32.07
C GLY A 599 23.35 23.72 32.35
N ALA A 600 22.99 24.75 33.14
CA ALA A 600 23.85 25.90 33.41
C ALA A 600 24.19 25.99 34.91
N GLY A 601 25.48 26.10 35.25
CA GLY A 601 25.92 26.36 36.63
C GLY A 601 27.38 26.00 36.93
N ARG A 602 28.27 27.02 36.88
CA ARG A 602 29.41 27.34 37.78
C ARG A 602 30.02 26.20 38.65
N SER A 603 31.33 26.08 38.90
CA SER A 603 32.59 26.78 38.52
C SER A 603 33.77 26.03 39.22
N GLY A 604 35.08 26.22 38.98
CA GLY A 604 35.88 27.13 38.15
C GLY A 604 37.35 27.19 38.67
N SER A 605 38.22 28.05 38.12
CA SER A 605 39.66 28.25 38.47
C SER A 605 40.62 27.06 38.13
N SER A 606 41.93 27.22 37.87
CA SER A 606 42.75 28.39 37.44
C SER A 606 44.18 28.01 37.00
N ARG A 607 44.74 28.71 35.97
CA ARG A 607 46.19 28.98 35.68
C ARG A 607 47.11 27.74 35.42
N SER A 608 48.28 27.83 34.77
CA SER A 608 49.08 28.95 34.19
C SER A 608 49.91 28.50 32.95
N ARG A 609 50.50 29.46 32.20
CA ARG A 609 51.48 29.23 31.10
C ARG A 609 52.93 29.14 31.62
N PRO A 610 53.96 28.90 30.75
CA PRO A 610 54.66 30.01 30.05
C PRO A 610 55.08 29.68 28.57
N THR A 611 54.93 30.59 27.57
CA THR A 611 55.97 31.41 26.85
C THR A 611 56.83 30.71 25.75
N ALA A 612 57.39 31.34 24.70
CA ALA A 612 57.11 32.57 23.90
C ALA A 612 58.16 32.73 22.74
N PHE A 613 58.02 33.75 21.87
CA PHE A 613 58.96 34.27 20.82
C PHE A 613 59.24 33.39 19.56
N LEU A 614 59.80 33.90 18.44
CA LEU A 614 59.44 35.05 17.54
C LEU A 614 60.39 35.13 16.30
N LEU A 615 60.09 36.01 15.31
CA LEU A 615 60.97 36.50 14.19
C LEU A 615 61.32 35.47 13.06
N SER A 616 61.60 35.84 11.78
CA SER A 616 61.42 37.12 11.03
C SER A 616 61.59 37.03 9.48
N SER A 617 60.70 37.71 8.74
CA SER A 617 60.94 38.58 7.53
C SER A 617 61.46 38.07 6.15
N GLN A 618 61.13 38.87 5.11
CA GLN A 618 61.64 38.95 3.70
C GLN A 618 61.08 37.90 2.69
N VAL A 619 60.54 38.16 1.46
CA VAL A 619 60.46 39.28 0.45
C VAL A 619 61.66 39.33 -0.54
N PRO A 620 61.55 39.55 -1.90
CA PRO A 620 60.41 39.89 -2.80
C PRO A 620 60.23 38.97 -4.08
N MET A 621 59.77 39.51 -5.23
CA MET A 621 59.28 38.85 -6.47
C MET A 621 60.21 38.95 -7.72
N GLY A 622 59.89 38.16 -8.78
CA GLY A 622 60.08 38.43 -10.23
C GLY A 622 59.17 37.48 -11.06
N THR A 623 58.43 37.83 -12.14
CA THR A 623 58.78 38.33 -13.50
C THR A 623 59.74 37.42 -14.29
N SER A 624 59.56 37.00 -15.55
CA SER A 624 58.43 36.87 -16.52
C SER A 624 58.96 36.00 -17.73
N THR A 625 58.49 35.86 -18.99
CA THR A 625 57.50 36.50 -19.91
C THR A 625 57.28 35.57 -21.16
N THR A 626 56.34 35.89 -22.08
CA THR A 626 56.30 35.50 -23.55
C THR A 626 56.19 34.00 -23.96
N ALA A 627 55.78 33.57 -25.18
CA ALA A 627 54.89 34.11 -26.25
C ALA A 627 54.62 33.03 -27.37
N THR A 628 53.59 33.22 -28.22
CA THR A 628 53.45 32.79 -29.67
C THR A 628 53.66 31.30 -30.10
N SER A 629 53.09 30.75 -31.19
CA SER A 629 52.03 31.12 -32.18
C SER A 629 51.70 29.91 -33.12
N SER A 630 50.60 29.98 -33.91
CA SER A 630 50.43 29.39 -35.28
C SER A 630 50.51 27.83 -35.49
N THR A 631 49.87 27.14 -36.46
CA THR A 631 48.83 27.39 -37.51
C THR A 631 48.34 26.04 -38.12
N ALA A 632 47.24 26.07 -38.91
CA ALA A 632 46.89 25.12 -40.00
C ALA A 632 46.46 23.66 -39.65
N ALA A 633 45.72 22.89 -40.49
CA ALA A 633 44.75 23.23 -41.56
C ALA A 633 43.96 21.96 -42.02
N GLY A 634 42.81 22.15 -42.72
CA GLY A 634 42.11 21.14 -43.55
C GLY A 634 41.00 20.32 -42.84
N GLY A 635 39.89 19.94 -43.50
CA GLY A 635 39.38 20.41 -44.81
C GLY A 635 38.18 19.60 -45.38
N GLY A 636 37.19 20.29 -45.97
CA GLY A 636 36.20 19.76 -46.95
C GLY A 636 35.08 18.82 -46.47
N PHE A 637 33.99 18.61 -47.23
CA PHE A 637 33.44 19.37 -48.38
C PHE A 637 31.94 19.01 -48.65
N GLY A 638 31.18 19.92 -49.29
CA GLY A 638 29.76 19.72 -49.71
C GLY A 638 28.73 20.20 -48.68
N GLY A 639 27.65 20.94 -48.99
CA GLY A 639 26.99 21.26 -50.28
C GLY A 639 25.74 20.38 -50.46
N ARG A 640 24.53 20.84 -50.85
CA ARG A 640 24.00 22.04 -51.58
C ARG A 640 22.46 22.13 -51.31
N LEU A 641 21.66 23.16 -51.63
CA LEU A 641 21.83 24.62 -51.82
C LEU A 641 20.43 25.32 -51.77
N CYS A 642 20.37 26.58 -51.32
CA CYS A 642 19.41 27.68 -51.58
C CYS A 642 17.99 27.50 -52.21
N LEU A 643 16.98 28.07 -51.50
CA LEU A 643 15.97 29.07 -51.98
C LEU A 643 14.90 28.61 -53.03
N PRO A 644 13.84 29.42 -53.38
CA PRO A 644 13.50 30.80 -52.98
C PRO A 644 12.05 31.01 -52.46
N SER A 645 11.62 32.28 -52.38
CA SER A 645 10.34 32.80 -51.89
C SER A 645 9.14 32.71 -52.86
N ARG A 646 7.91 32.68 -52.33
CA ARG A 646 6.78 33.55 -52.77
C ARG A 646 5.58 33.53 -51.80
N ALA A 647 4.91 34.68 -51.65
CA ALA A 647 3.52 34.81 -51.16
C ALA A 647 2.57 34.94 -52.39
N PRO A 648 1.21 35.05 -52.31
CA PRO A 648 0.53 36.21 -51.66
C PRO A 648 -0.96 36.03 -51.17
N ILE A 649 -1.54 37.11 -50.61
CA ILE A 649 -2.96 37.57 -50.68
C ILE A 649 -4.09 36.73 -49.97
N ALA A 650 -5.24 37.31 -49.53
CA ALA A 650 -5.58 38.49 -48.68
C ALA A 650 -7.13 38.71 -48.62
N PHE A 651 -7.62 39.58 -47.70
CA PHE A 651 -9.05 39.99 -47.49
C PHE A 651 -10.00 38.85 -47.02
N VAL A 652 -11.16 39.03 -46.35
CA VAL A 652 -12.07 40.15 -45.93
C VAL A 652 -12.55 39.82 -44.47
N GLY A 653 -13.04 40.69 -43.57
CA GLY A 653 -13.20 42.16 -43.51
C GLY A 653 -14.58 42.64 -42.99
N LEU A 654 -14.61 43.78 -42.26
CA LEU A 654 -15.75 44.70 -42.03
C LEU A 654 -16.86 44.37 -40.96
N TRP A 655 -17.39 45.45 -40.35
CA TRP A 655 -18.55 45.60 -39.42
C TRP A 655 -18.47 45.01 -37.98
N ALA A 656 -19.07 45.60 -36.91
CA ALA A 656 -19.42 47.01 -36.63
C ALA A 656 -19.95 47.27 -35.19
N TRP A 657 -19.54 48.40 -34.58
CA TRP A 657 -20.33 49.31 -33.69
C TRP A 657 -20.80 48.73 -32.31
N ALA A 658 -21.17 49.52 -31.28
CA ALA A 658 -21.29 50.99 -31.10
C ALA A 658 -20.94 51.44 -29.65
N THR A 659 -20.64 52.75 -29.44
CA THR A 659 -20.79 53.59 -28.21
C THR A 659 -20.22 53.10 -26.85
N GLY A 660 -19.48 53.86 -26.02
CA GLY A 660 -19.26 55.33 -25.89
C GLY A 660 -20.25 55.99 -24.89
N PRO A 661 -19.94 57.10 -24.16
CA PRO A 661 -18.73 57.93 -24.02
C PRO A 661 -18.01 57.71 -22.65
N VAL A 662 -16.78 58.14 -22.32
CA VAL A 662 -16.00 59.41 -22.44
C VAL A 662 -16.48 60.58 -21.54
N ARG A 663 -15.71 60.89 -20.49
CA ARG A 663 -15.44 62.25 -19.97
C ARG A 663 -14.25 62.28 -18.99
N GLY A 664 -13.35 63.26 -19.14
CA GLY A 664 -12.39 63.71 -18.12
C GLY A 664 -12.88 65.03 -17.47
N PRO A 665 -12.02 66.01 -17.09
CA PRO A 665 -10.56 66.11 -17.28
C PRO A 665 -9.78 66.71 -16.05
N ALA A 666 -8.60 67.32 -16.30
CA ALA A 666 -7.87 68.32 -15.48
C ALA A 666 -7.11 67.80 -14.22
N GLU A 667 -5.77 67.95 -14.09
CA GLU A 667 -4.90 69.14 -13.82
C GLU A 667 -4.81 69.51 -12.31
N ARG A 668 -3.72 70.04 -11.71
CA ARG A 668 -2.40 70.53 -12.20
C ARG A 668 -1.32 70.56 -11.08
N ALA A 669 -0.04 70.73 -11.46
CA ALA A 669 1.13 71.20 -10.67
C ALA A 669 1.66 70.34 -9.48
N GLY A 670 2.96 70.36 -9.12
CA GLY A 670 4.14 70.86 -9.87
C GLY A 670 5.41 71.13 -9.03
N HIS A 671 6.52 70.40 -9.30
CA HIS A 671 7.91 70.61 -8.81
C HIS A 671 8.09 70.55 -7.25
N VAL A 672 9.28 70.42 -6.63
CA VAL A 672 10.72 70.62 -6.98
C VAL A 672 11.55 69.35 -6.60
N SER A 673 12.88 69.37 -6.82
CA SER A 673 13.81 68.23 -6.77
C SER A 673 14.56 68.01 -5.42
N ALA A 674 15.28 66.89 -5.37
CA ALA A 674 16.50 66.58 -4.60
C ALA A 674 16.43 65.95 -3.18
N ALA A 675 16.79 64.64 -3.17
CA ALA A 675 17.71 63.96 -2.25
C ALA A 675 17.43 63.77 -0.73
N ALA A 676 17.96 62.65 -0.22
CA ALA A 676 18.40 62.41 1.17
C ALA A 676 17.36 62.40 2.33
N ALA A 677 16.44 61.43 2.36
CA ALA A 677 15.95 60.81 3.61
C ALA A 677 15.15 59.51 3.39
N ALA A 678 15.82 58.35 3.30
CA ALA A 678 15.12 57.04 3.20
C ALA A 678 15.91 55.85 3.79
N SER A 679 16.64 56.07 4.88
CA SER A 679 17.19 54.98 5.71
C SER A 679 16.21 54.61 6.84
N SER A 680 16.36 53.41 7.39
CA SER A 680 15.57 52.85 8.51
C SER A 680 14.07 52.63 8.26
N ARG A 681 13.74 51.45 7.71
CA ARG A 681 13.08 50.33 8.44
C ARG A 681 12.62 49.25 7.46
N ARG A 682 13.48 48.25 7.26
CA ARG A 682 13.15 46.96 6.59
C ARG A 682 13.84 45.79 7.31
N GLU A 683 13.51 45.66 8.58
CA GLU A 683 13.60 44.41 9.34
C GLU A 683 12.16 43.95 9.62
N ASP A 684 11.83 42.66 9.72
CA ASP A 684 12.62 41.45 9.58
C ASP A 684 12.01 40.56 8.46
N ARG A 685 12.85 39.94 7.63
CA ARG A 685 12.45 38.93 6.63
C ARG A 685 13.39 37.72 6.67
N ARG A 686 13.50 37.07 7.83
CA ARG A 686 14.07 35.72 7.96
C ARG A 686 13.19 34.65 7.28
N GLY A 687 13.32 34.58 5.96
CA GLY A 687 12.84 33.53 5.06
C GLY A 687 13.84 33.37 3.90
N GLU A 688 13.87 32.20 3.26
CA GLU A 688 14.91 31.81 2.28
C GLU A 688 15.12 32.86 1.17
N GLN A 689 16.38 33.24 0.91
CA GLN A 689 16.75 34.17 -0.16
C GLN A 689 16.60 33.51 -1.55
N ASP A 690 16.03 34.21 -2.52
CA ASP A 690 15.86 33.69 -3.88
C ASP A 690 17.25 33.45 -4.51
N HIS A 691 17.50 32.21 -4.95
CA HIS A 691 18.75 31.77 -5.54
C HIS A 691 19.14 32.56 -6.80
N TYR A 692 18.16 33.11 -7.52
CA TYR A 692 18.41 34.05 -8.62
C TYR A 692 18.94 35.41 -8.13
N GLU A 693 18.40 35.94 -7.02
CA GLU A 693 18.89 37.17 -6.39
C GLU A 693 20.29 36.97 -5.78
N VAL A 694 20.55 35.80 -5.16
CA VAL A 694 21.87 35.41 -4.62
C VAL A 694 22.95 35.35 -5.71
N LEU A 695 22.61 34.94 -6.93
CA LEU A 695 23.52 34.99 -8.10
C LEU A 695 23.49 36.33 -8.86
N GLY A 696 22.60 37.27 -8.49
CA GLY A 696 22.45 38.56 -9.16
C GLY A 696 21.91 38.46 -10.60
N LEU A 697 21.06 37.48 -10.89
CA LEU A 697 20.55 37.18 -12.24
C LEU A 697 19.02 37.26 -12.33
N PRO A 698 18.45 37.63 -13.50
CA PRO A 698 17.03 37.47 -13.74
C PRO A 698 16.64 35.99 -13.86
N ARG A 699 15.39 35.63 -13.53
CA ARG A 699 14.91 34.24 -13.63
C ARG A 699 14.92 33.68 -15.06
N SER A 700 15.02 34.54 -16.07
CA SER A 700 15.19 34.18 -17.48
C SER A 700 16.64 33.90 -17.91
N ALA A 701 17.63 34.03 -17.02
CA ALA A 701 19.04 33.86 -17.36
C ALA A 701 19.35 32.46 -17.92
N SER A 702 20.23 32.39 -18.91
CA SER A 702 20.70 31.14 -19.50
C SER A 702 21.65 30.37 -18.58
N ASN A 703 21.79 29.06 -18.83
CA ASN A 703 22.70 28.21 -18.05
C ASN A 703 24.18 28.68 -18.17
N THR A 704 24.57 29.26 -19.31
CA THR A 704 25.89 29.87 -19.51
C THR A 704 26.09 31.15 -18.67
N GLU A 705 25.06 31.97 -18.49
CA GLU A 705 25.09 33.15 -17.60
C GLU A 705 25.14 32.76 -16.12
N ILE A 706 24.37 31.76 -15.69
CA ILE A 706 24.44 31.18 -14.34
C ILE A 706 25.86 30.66 -14.06
N LYS A 707 26.44 29.91 -15.00
CA LYS A 707 27.85 29.46 -14.97
C LYS A 707 28.86 30.60 -15.06
N ARG A 708 28.49 31.82 -15.48
CA ARG A 708 29.35 33.01 -15.51
C ARG A 708 29.29 33.79 -14.20
N ALA A 709 28.09 34.05 -13.69
CA ALA A 709 27.84 34.72 -12.42
C ALA A 709 28.48 33.96 -11.25
N TYR A 710 28.26 32.64 -11.16
CA TYR A 710 28.90 31.80 -10.15
C TYR A 710 30.43 31.92 -10.17
N ARG A 711 31.08 31.83 -11.35
CA ARG A 711 32.55 31.95 -11.45
C ARG A 711 33.08 33.34 -11.05
N LEU A 712 32.32 34.41 -11.26
CA LEU A 712 32.69 35.76 -10.82
C LEU A 712 32.52 35.94 -9.31
N LEU A 713 31.36 35.53 -8.77
CA LEU A 713 31.03 35.62 -7.36
C LEU A 713 31.90 34.69 -6.51
N ALA A 714 32.17 33.47 -6.97
CA ALA A 714 33.07 32.54 -6.30
C ALA A 714 34.49 33.10 -6.17
N ARG A 715 35.05 33.72 -7.22
CA ARG A 715 36.38 34.37 -7.15
C ARG A 715 36.40 35.61 -6.24
N LYS A 716 35.26 36.29 -6.04
CA LYS A 716 35.13 37.47 -5.16
C LYS A 716 34.93 37.11 -3.69
N TYR A 717 34.34 35.95 -3.38
CA TYR A 717 33.97 35.55 -2.02
C TYR A 717 34.60 34.23 -1.55
N HIS A 718 35.53 33.62 -2.30
CA HIS A 718 36.25 32.43 -1.85
C HIS A 718 36.92 32.69 -0.49
N PRO A 719 36.81 31.80 0.50
CA PRO A 719 37.39 32.04 1.84
C PRO A 719 38.90 32.30 1.82
N ASP A 720 39.63 31.67 0.90
CA ASP A 720 41.09 31.86 0.77
C ASP A 720 41.47 33.24 0.18
N VAL A 721 40.56 33.87 -0.56
CA VAL A 721 40.76 35.15 -1.26
C VAL A 721 40.15 36.33 -0.48
N ASN A 722 39.04 36.09 0.23
CA ASN A 722 38.27 37.10 0.94
C ASN A 722 38.13 36.72 2.42
N LYS A 723 39.00 37.29 3.26
CA LYS A 723 39.11 36.97 4.71
C LYS A 723 38.10 37.68 5.60
N ASN A 724 37.04 38.28 5.03
CA ASN A 724 35.96 38.88 5.82
C ASN A 724 35.10 37.78 6.50
N LEU A 725 34.73 37.97 7.77
CA LEU A 725 34.01 36.98 8.59
C LEU A 725 32.71 36.47 7.92
N GLN A 726 32.01 37.33 7.17
CA GLN A 726 30.77 36.96 6.47
C GLN A 726 31.00 36.34 5.07
N ALA A 727 32.21 36.43 4.50
CA ALA A 727 32.48 35.94 3.14
C ALA A 727 32.26 34.42 3.02
N GLY A 728 32.62 33.65 4.06
CA GLY A 728 32.41 32.20 4.10
C GLY A 728 30.93 31.78 4.18
N GLU A 729 30.02 32.64 4.59
CA GLU A 729 28.57 32.37 4.58
C GLU A 729 27.94 32.79 3.25
N ILE A 730 28.31 33.96 2.74
CA ILE A 730 27.95 34.43 1.40
C ILE A 730 28.42 33.44 0.33
N PHE A 731 29.61 32.86 0.47
CA PHE A 731 30.11 31.82 -0.44
C PHE A 731 29.29 30.52 -0.39
N LYS A 732 28.77 30.13 0.79
CA LYS A 732 27.87 28.97 0.93
C LYS A 732 26.56 29.20 0.19
N SER A 733 25.94 30.38 0.32
CA SER A 733 24.68 30.68 -0.39
C SER A 733 24.88 30.80 -1.90
N ILE A 734 25.96 31.45 -2.36
CA ILE A 734 26.36 31.50 -3.78
C ILE A 734 26.53 30.09 -4.36
N ARG A 735 27.20 29.20 -3.63
CA ARG A 735 27.41 27.81 -4.04
C ARG A 735 26.10 27.03 -4.11
N TYR A 736 25.26 27.11 -3.07
CA TYR A 736 23.99 26.41 -3.01
C TYR A 736 23.02 26.87 -4.12
N ALA A 737 22.94 28.19 -4.34
CA ALA A 737 22.16 28.78 -5.43
C ALA A 737 22.65 28.32 -6.81
N TYR A 738 23.96 28.10 -6.99
CA TYR A 738 24.51 27.53 -8.23
C TYR A 738 24.23 26.03 -8.36
N GLU A 739 24.33 25.25 -7.27
CA GLU A 739 24.05 23.81 -7.27
C GLU A 739 22.58 23.54 -7.66
N GLU A 740 21.61 24.31 -7.16
CA GLU A 740 20.18 24.16 -7.52
C GLU A 740 19.85 24.69 -8.93
N LEU A 741 20.50 25.77 -9.41
CA LEU A 741 20.14 26.46 -10.67
C LEU A 741 20.96 26.05 -11.90
N SER A 742 22.05 25.28 -11.75
CA SER A 742 22.94 24.90 -12.87
C SER A 742 22.53 23.62 -13.60
N ASP A 743 21.70 22.80 -12.95
CA ASP A 743 20.99 21.65 -13.51
C ASP A 743 19.57 22.05 -13.91
N GLU A 744 19.07 21.51 -15.03
CA GLU A 744 17.81 21.98 -15.64
C GLU A 744 16.58 21.35 -14.99
N ASP A 745 16.66 20.10 -14.53
CA ASP A 745 15.58 19.46 -13.76
C ASP A 745 15.45 20.06 -12.35
N SER A 746 16.56 20.36 -11.69
CA SER A 746 16.59 21.03 -10.38
C SER A 746 16.05 22.46 -10.49
N ARG A 747 16.54 23.23 -11.46
CA ARG A 747 16.00 24.57 -11.75
C ARG A 747 14.51 24.56 -12.08
N ALA A 748 14.03 23.61 -12.87
CA ALA A 748 12.60 23.49 -13.20
C ALA A 748 11.73 23.21 -11.96
N ARG A 749 12.23 22.39 -11.01
CA ARG A 749 11.58 22.14 -9.71
C ARG A 749 11.61 23.38 -8.81
N TYR A 750 12.72 24.12 -8.77
CA TYR A 750 12.84 25.37 -8.03
C TYR A 750 11.92 26.47 -8.57
N ASP A 751 11.87 26.68 -9.89
CA ASP A 751 10.94 27.59 -10.55
C ASP A 751 9.47 27.21 -10.31
N MET A 752 9.16 25.91 -10.23
CA MET A 752 7.84 25.42 -9.84
C MET A 752 7.52 25.76 -8.38
N LYS A 753 8.44 25.52 -7.43
CA LYS A 753 8.29 25.89 -6.01
C LYS A 753 7.97 27.39 -5.87
N LEU A 754 8.71 28.25 -6.56
CA LEU A 754 8.50 29.71 -6.55
C LEU A 754 7.13 30.14 -7.12
N ARG A 755 6.59 29.45 -8.12
CA ARG A 755 5.25 29.74 -8.68
C ARG A 755 4.13 29.46 -7.67
N PHE A 756 4.25 28.43 -6.81
CA PHE A 756 3.28 28.14 -5.75
C PHE A 756 3.33 29.18 -4.60
N VAL A 757 4.52 29.64 -4.21
CA VAL A 757 4.68 30.69 -3.18
C VAL A 757 4.05 32.02 -3.61
N GLY A 758 4.18 32.40 -4.89
CA GLY A 758 3.57 33.62 -5.43
C GLY A 758 2.03 33.67 -5.37
N HIS A 759 1.36 32.54 -5.13
CA HIS A 759 -0.10 32.45 -5.00
C HIS A 759 -0.59 32.53 -3.54
N THR A 760 0.28 32.23 -2.56
CA THR A 760 -0.05 32.25 -1.12
C THR A 760 0.14 33.63 -0.48
N GLU A 761 1.15 34.43 -0.87
CA GLU A 761 1.25 35.82 -0.36
C GLU A 761 0.07 36.71 -0.82
N ARG A 762 -0.40 36.53 -2.07
CA ARG A 762 -1.52 37.33 -2.63
C ARG A 762 -2.87 37.04 -1.97
N THR A 763 -3.07 35.85 -1.41
CA THR A 763 -4.30 35.50 -0.70
C THR A 763 -4.27 35.99 0.76
N TRP A 764 -3.11 35.96 1.42
CA TRP A 764 -2.96 36.44 2.80
C TRP A 764 -3.23 37.94 2.99
N ARG A 765 -2.85 38.80 2.02
CA ARG A 765 -2.97 40.26 2.19
C ARG A 765 -4.39 40.82 2.03
N ARG A 766 -5.41 39.98 1.79
CA ARG A 766 -6.82 40.41 1.59
C ARG A 766 -7.78 39.96 2.70
N ASN A 767 -7.46 38.90 3.45
CA ASN A 767 -8.35 38.36 4.49
C ASN A 767 -8.00 38.88 5.89
N LYS A 768 -8.38 40.13 6.21
CA LYS A 768 -8.38 40.64 7.61
C LYS A 768 -9.78 41.05 8.14
N THR A 769 -10.85 40.57 7.50
CA THR A 769 -12.25 40.59 7.99
C THR A 769 -13.10 39.62 7.17
N HIS A 770 -13.37 38.40 7.66
CA HIS A 770 -14.48 37.52 7.19
C HIS A 770 -14.71 36.34 8.14
N ASN A 771 -15.93 35.77 8.16
CA ASN A 771 -16.35 34.74 9.11
C ASN A 771 -15.73 33.36 8.82
N PHE A 772 -15.03 32.81 9.82
CA PHE A 772 -14.15 31.64 9.68
C PHE A 772 -14.89 30.34 9.34
N GLU A 773 -16.06 30.09 9.95
CA GLU A 773 -16.81 28.85 9.72
C GLU A 773 -17.29 28.68 8.27
N ASP A 774 -17.71 29.78 7.65
CA ASP A 774 -18.30 29.74 6.32
C ASP A 774 -17.21 29.58 5.25
N ASP A 775 -16.02 30.15 5.48
CA ASP A 775 -14.83 29.88 4.67
C ASP A 775 -14.25 28.47 4.93
N GLU A 776 -14.37 27.89 6.13
CA GLU A 776 -14.02 26.48 6.37
C GLU A 776 -14.99 25.52 5.65
N ARG A 777 -16.31 25.78 5.68
CA ARG A 777 -17.30 25.04 4.87
C ARG A 777 -16.99 25.17 3.37
N LYS A 778 -16.63 26.37 2.89
CA LYS A 778 -16.19 26.61 1.50
C LYS A 778 -14.81 26.02 1.18
N ARG A 779 -13.93 25.79 2.17
CA ARG A 779 -12.66 25.05 2.00
C ARG A 779 -12.92 23.56 1.89
N ILE A 780 -13.75 22.99 2.76
CA ILE A 780 -14.12 21.56 2.73
C ILE A 780 -14.83 21.23 1.41
N ARG A 781 -15.80 22.07 0.98
CA ARG A 781 -16.47 21.91 -0.31
C ARG A 781 -15.48 22.05 -1.48
N ARG A 782 -14.61 23.06 -1.50
CA ARG A 782 -13.54 23.18 -2.51
C ARG A 782 -12.54 22.02 -2.48
N TRP A 783 -12.26 21.40 -1.33
CA TRP A 783 -11.39 20.22 -1.23
C TRP A 783 -12.06 18.94 -1.72
N ALA A 784 -13.36 18.75 -1.48
CA ALA A 784 -14.15 17.70 -2.12
C ALA A 784 -14.18 17.89 -3.64
N GLU A 785 -14.45 19.12 -4.12
CA GLU A 785 -14.36 19.48 -5.54
C GLU A 785 -12.95 19.27 -6.10
N LEU A 786 -11.87 19.54 -5.35
CA LEU A 786 -10.50 19.30 -5.80
C LEU A 786 -10.17 17.81 -5.87
N LYS A 787 -10.58 17.02 -4.87
CA LYS A 787 -10.46 15.55 -4.86
C LYS A 787 -11.20 14.96 -6.06
N GLN A 788 -12.40 15.46 -6.35
CA GLN A 788 -13.22 15.05 -7.50
C GLN A 788 -12.71 15.58 -8.85
N ARG A 789 -12.05 16.74 -8.91
CA ARG A 789 -11.36 17.23 -10.13
C ARG A 789 -10.08 16.47 -10.42
N MET A 790 -9.22 16.23 -9.44
CA MET A 790 -8.03 15.39 -9.61
C MET A 790 -8.41 13.95 -10.00
N TRP A 791 -9.53 13.44 -9.48
CA TRP A 791 -10.13 12.19 -9.90
C TRP A 791 -10.60 12.26 -11.37
N ASN A 792 -11.41 13.26 -11.75
CA ASN A 792 -11.86 13.48 -13.13
C ASN A 792 -10.72 13.70 -14.14
N GLU A 793 -9.63 14.36 -13.76
CA GLU A 793 -8.46 14.60 -14.64
C GLU A 793 -7.60 13.35 -14.85
N ARG A 794 -7.50 12.48 -13.82
CA ARG A 794 -6.90 11.14 -13.95
C ARG A 794 -7.79 10.22 -14.78
N GLN A 795 -9.10 10.22 -14.51
CA GLN A 795 -10.11 9.52 -15.29
C GLN A 795 -10.06 9.93 -16.76
N ASN A 796 -10.16 11.23 -17.11
CA ASN A 796 -10.10 11.66 -18.51
C ASN A 796 -8.80 11.27 -19.24
N LYS A 797 -7.65 11.18 -18.54
CA LYS A 797 -6.41 10.67 -19.15
C LYS A 797 -6.46 9.16 -19.38
N ALA A 798 -6.91 8.38 -18.39
CA ALA A 798 -7.09 6.94 -18.52
C ALA A 798 -8.15 6.58 -19.58
N TYR A 799 -9.32 7.20 -19.51
CA TYR A 799 -10.46 7.05 -20.43
C TYR A 799 -10.07 7.45 -21.87
N SER A 800 -9.30 8.52 -22.06
CA SER A 800 -8.77 8.91 -23.38
C SER A 800 -7.71 7.95 -23.92
N GLN A 801 -6.91 7.31 -23.05
CA GLN A 801 -5.98 6.25 -23.46
C GLN A 801 -6.71 4.93 -23.76
N TYR A 802 -7.73 4.59 -22.98
CA TYR A 802 -8.60 3.42 -23.15
C TYR A 802 -9.32 3.47 -24.51
N TYR A 803 -10.06 4.55 -24.79
CA TYR A 803 -10.73 4.75 -26.10
C TYR A 803 -9.78 4.94 -27.29
N LYS A 804 -8.50 5.25 -27.05
CA LYS A 804 -7.45 5.21 -28.10
C LYS A 804 -6.86 3.82 -28.32
N ARG A 805 -7.07 2.88 -27.39
CA ARG A 805 -6.64 1.49 -27.49
C ARG A 805 -7.72 0.62 -28.11
N GLU A 806 -8.98 0.75 -27.65
CA GLU A 806 -10.13 0.08 -28.26
C GLU A 806 -10.29 0.43 -29.74
N ARG A 807 -10.22 1.71 -30.12
CA ARG A 807 -10.34 2.14 -31.53
C ARG A 807 -9.25 1.56 -32.46
N ASN A 808 -8.13 1.11 -31.90
CA ASN A 808 -7.06 0.45 -32.64
C ASN A 808 -7.17 -1.09 -32.62
N GLN A 809 -8.17 -1.65 -31.93
CA GLN A 809 -8.49 -3.09 -31.86
C GLN A 809 -9.88 -3.44 -32.43
N GLU A 810 -10.82 -2.49 -32.48
CA GLU A 810 -12.17 -2.65 -33.07
C GLU A 810 -12.17 -3.03 -34.56
N SER A 811 -11.04 -2.93 -35.26
CA SER A 811 -10.92 -3.35 -36.67
C SER A 811 -10.86 -4.88 -36.86
N SER A 812 -10.81 -5.68 -35.79
CA SER A 812 -10.72 -7.15 -35.90
C SER A 812 -11.28 -7.90 -34.68
N HIS A 813 -12.58 -8.22 -34.72
CA HIS A 813 -13.23 -9.49 -34.31
C HIS A 813 -14.75 -9.26 -34.08
N TYR A 814 -15.58 -9.68 -35.04
CA TYR A 814 -17.05 -9.75 -34.89
C TYR A 814 -17.49 -11.21 -34.78
N GLU A 815 -17.14 -11.87 -33.67
CA GLU A 815 -17.51 -13.27 -33.43
C GLU A 815 -18.88 -13.42 -32.76
N ARG A 816 -19.66 -14.39 -33.23
CA ARG A 816 -20.98 -14.73 -32.68
C ARG A 816 -20.84 -15.36 -31.30
N SER A 817 -21.81 -15.10 -30.43
CA SER A 817 -21.87 -15.76 -29.11
C SER A 817 -21.88 -17.29 -29.25
N PRO A 818 -21.21 -18.08 -28.36
CA PRO A 818 -21.17 -19.53 -28.51
C PRO A 818 -22.55 -20.20 -28.41
N PHE A 819 -22.81 -21.21 -29.27
CA PHE A 819 -24.10 -21.91 -29.36
C PHE A 819 -24.58 -22.54 -28.03
N ILE A 820 -23.66 -22.87 -27.12
CA ILE A 820 -23.98 -23.33 -25.76
C ILE A 820 -24.86 -22.34 -24.97
N GLY A 821 -24.84 -21.04 -25.32
CA GLY A 821 -25.72 -20.01 -24.76
C GLY A 821 -27.18 -20.10 -25.23
N VAL A 822 -27.46 -20.77 -26.35
CA VAL A 822 -28.81 -21.15 -26.76
C VAL A 822 -29.24 -22.40 -26.00
N LEU A 823 -28.40 -23.44 -25.96
CA LEU A 823 -28.68 -24.69 -25.26
C LEU A 823 -28.96 -24.48 -23.76
N ARG A 824 -28.16 -23.65 -23.08
CA ARG A 824 -28.39 -23.26 -21.67
C ARG A 824 -29.71 -22.51 -21.46
N PHE A 825 -30.11 -21.64 -22.39
CA PHE A 825 -31.40 -20.96 -22.32
C PHE A 825 -32.57 -21.93 -22.53
N THR A 826 -32.49 -22.81 -23.54
CA THR A 826 -33.49 -23.85 -23.81
C THR A 826 -33.65 -24.80 -22.62
N PHE A 827 -32.55 -25.21 -21.97
CA PHE A 827 -32.62 -26.01 -20.74
C PHE A 827 -33.29 -25.22 -19.60
N LEU A 828 -32.91 -23.96 -19.38
CA LEU A 828 -33.45 -23.13 -18.31
C LEU A 828 -34.96 -22.86 -18.45
N ILE A 829 -35.45 -22.50 -19.64
CA ILE A 829 -36.88 -22.22 -19.85
C ILE A 829 -37.75 -23.47 -19.68
N LEU A 830 -37.25 -24.65 -20.10
CA LEU A 830 -37.91 -25.95 -19.90
C LEU A 830 -37.86 -26.42 -18.43
N PHE A 831 -36.77 -26.14 -17.72
CA PHE A 831 -36.63 -26.41 -16.29
C PHE A 831 -37.59 -25.53 -15.47
N LEU A 832 -37.62 -24.22 -15.73
CA LEU A 832 -38.56 -23.28 -15.10
C LEU A 832 -40.02 -23.64 -15.43
N MET A 833 -40.33 -24.00 -16.69
CA MET A 833 -41.65 -24.51 -17.07
C MET A 833 -42.09 -25.69 -16.18
N LYS A 834 -41.16 -26.63 -15.88
CA LYS A 834 -41.45 -27.85 -15.12
C LYS A 834 -41.62 -27.60 -13.61
N ILE A 835 -41.09 -26.50 -13.07
CA ILE A 835 -41.12 -26.20 -11.62
C ILE A 835 -42.13 -25.11 -11.27
N ILE A 836 -42.16 -23.99 -12.02
CA ILE A 836 -42.98 -22.80 -11.73
C ILE A 836 -44.04 -22.51 -12.80
N GLY A 837 -44.22 -23.43 -13.75
CA GLY A 837 -45.22 -23.33 -14.81
C GLY A 837 -44.85 -22.37 -15.95
N TYR A 838 -45.64 -22.43 -17.02
CA TYR A 838 -45.34 -21.71 -18.26
C TYR A 838 -45.44 -20.18 -18.13
N GLN A 839 -46.45 -19.66 -17.41
CA GLN A 839 -46.64 -18.21 -17.26
C GLN A 839 -45.45 -17.53 -16.57
N VAL A 840 -44.98 -18.07 -15.44
CA VAL A 840 -43.89 -17.46 -14.67
C VAL A 840 -42.55 -17.64 -15.40
N SER A 841 -42.32 -18.80 -16.03
CA SER A 841 -41.15 -19.04 -16.88
C SER A 841 -41.07 -18.02 -18.03
N LEU A 842 -42.16 -17.78 -18.74
CA LEU A 842 -42.22 -16.81 -19.84
C LEU A 842 -42.09 -15.36 -19.35
N ALA A 843 -42.73 -14.98 -18.23
CA ALA A 843 -42.59 -13.66 -17.64
C ALA A 843 -41.12 -13.33 -17.29
N ILE A 844 -40.38 -14.30 -16.74
CA ILE A 844 -38.95 -14.18 -16.43
C ILE A 844 -38.14 -14.05 -17.73
N CYS A 845 -38.37 -14.90 -18.74
CA CYS A 845 -37.67 -14.82 -20.02
C CYS A 845 -37.89 -13.48 -20.73
N SER A 846 -39.12 -12.95 -20.73
CA SER A 846 -39.42 -11.64 -21.33
C SER A 846 -38.81 -10.49 -20.53
N SER A 847 -38.80 -10.56 -19.20
CA SER A 847 -38.11 -9.57 -18.35
C SER A 847 -36.61 -9.53 -18.64
N ILE A 848 -35.97 -10.70 -18.79
CA ILE A 848 -34.55 -10.81 -19.18
C ILE A 848 -34.32 -10.25 -20.59
N ALA A 849 -35.22 -10.51 -21.55
CA ALA A 849 -35.11 -9.98 -22.91
C ALA A 849 -35.22 -8.45 -22.96
N PHE A 850 -36.09 -7.84 -22.16
CA PHE A 850 -36.20 -6.37 -22.05
C PHE A 850 -34.95 -5.73 -21.43
N LEU A 851 -34.27 -6.42 -20.52
CA LEU A 851 -33.01 -5.98 -19.89
C LEU A 851 -31.76 -6.15 -20.77
N ASP A 852 -31.83 -6.90 -21.88
CA ASP A 852 -30.71 -7.03 -22.83
C ASP A 852 -30.66 -5.78 -23.74
N ASN A 853 -29.82 -4.81 -23.37
CA ASN A 853 -29.66 -3.55 -24.12
C ASN A 853 -29.14 -3.73 -25.55
N GLN A 854 -28.56 -4.89 -25.90
CA GLN A 854 -28.11 -5.19 -27.27
C GLN A 854 -29.18 -5.93 -28.09
N LEU A 855 -30.33 -6.28 -27.51
CA LEU A 855 -31.39 -7.01 -28.20
C LEU A 855 -32.37 -6.05 -28.86
N ASP A 856 -32.58 -6.18 -30.18
CA ASP A 856 -33.47 -5.28 -30.93
C ASP A 856 -34.93 -5.34 -30.46
N ALA A 857 -35.67 -4.24 -30.69
CA ALA A 857 -37.08 -4.09 -30.36
C ALA A 857 -37.95 -5.22 -30.96
N GLY A 858 -37.65 -5.71 -32.17
CA GLY A 858 -38.39 -6.82 -32.80
C GLY A 858 -38.29 -8.12 -32.00
N TYR A 859 -37.11 -8.46 -31.48
CA TYR A 859 -36.93 -9.63 -30.60
C TYR A 859 -37.63 -9.45 -29.25
N LYS A 860 -37.54 -8.24 -28.66
CA LYS A 860 -38.21 -7.90 -27.38
C LYS A 860 -39.74 -8.03 -27.49
N MET A 861 -40.33 -7.53 -28.57
CA MET A 861 -41.75 -7.72 -28.88
C MET A 861 -42.09 -9.20 -29.12
N GLY A 862 -41.21 -9.97 -29.76
CA GLY A 862 -41.37 -11.41 -29.92
C GLY A 862 -41.48 -12.15 -28.58
N TYR A 863 -40.63 -11.85 -27.60
CA TYR A 863 -40.73 -12.43 -26.25
C TYR A 863 -42.00 -11.96 -25.53
N LEU A 864 -42.40 -10.69 -25.69
CA LEU A 864 -43.66 -10.19 -25.13
C LEU A 864 -44.87 -10.98 -25.67
N ILE A 865 -44.92 -11.22 -26.99
CA ILE A 865 -45.94 -12.04 -27.65
C ILE A 865 -45.88 -13.50 -27.14
N ALA A 866 -44.68 -14.08 -27.01
CA ALA A 866 -44.50 -15.42 -26.47
C ALA A 866 -45.08 -15.57 -25.05
N TRP A 867 -44.93 -14.54 -24.21
CA TRP A 867 -45.54 -14.51 -22.87
C TRP A 867 -47.07 -14.39 -22.92
N PHE A 868 -47.63 -13.47 -23.72
CA PHE A 868 -49.08 -13.34 -23.88
C PHE A 868 -49.74 -14.61 -24.47
N MET A 869 -49.07 -15.32 -25.38
CA MET A 869 -49.54 -16.59 -25.94
C MET A 869 -49.61 -17.72 -24.90
N GLY A 870 -48.66 -17.75 -23.96
CA GLY A 870 -48.58 -18.78 -22.93
C GLY A 870 -48.43 -20.21 -23.47
N GLY A 871 -48.67 -21.19 -22.58
CA GLY A 871 -48.61 -22.62 -22.86
C GLY A 871 -47.28 -23.10 -23.47
N GLN A 872 -47.34 -24.24 -24.14
CA GLN A 872 -46.19 -24.79 -24.89
C GLN A 872 -45.86 -23.95 -26.14
N ALA A 873 -46.85 -23.28 -26.74
CA ALA A 873 -46.67 -22.46 -27.94
C ALA A 873 -45.79 -21.23 -27.68
N GLY A 874 -46.01 -20.53 -26.56
CA GLY A 874 -45.16 -19.43 -26.11
C GLY A 874 -43.72 -19.88 -25.81
N ILE A 875 -43.55 -21.04 -25.18
CA ILE A 875 -42.21 -21.59 -24.87
C ILE A 875 -41.45 -21.99 -26.14
N MET A 876 -42.12 -22.64 -27.11
CA MET A 876 -41.56 -22.90 -28.43
C MET A 876 -41.15 -21.59 -29.13
N LEU A 877 -42.00 -20.57 -29.12
CA LEU A 877 -41.71 -19.27 -29.72
C LEU A 877 -40.51 -18.58 -29.04
N ALA A 878 -40.42 -18.58 -27.71
CA ALA A 878 -39.28 -18.04 -26.97
C ALA A 878 -37.95 -18.75 -27.29
N ILE A 879 -37.97 -20.08 -27.48
CA ILE A 879 -36.80 -20.87 -27.90
C ILE A 879 -36.38 -20.52 -29.34
N LEU A 880 -37.34 -20.42 -30.27
CA LEU A 880 -37.09 -20.04 -31.67
C LEU A 880 -36.53 -18.62 -31.78
N ILE A 881 -37.07 -17.67 -31.02
CA ILE A 881 -36.57 -16.28 -30.94
C ILE A 881 -35.14 -16.26 -30.39
N ARG A 882 -34.82 -17.08 -29.38
CA ARG A 882 -33.44 -17.20 -28.88
C ARG A 882 -32.50 -17.73 -29.96
N PHE A 883 -32.88 -18.80 -30.66
CA PHE A 883 -32.09 -19.36 -31.75
C PHE A 883 -31.89 -18.35 -32.90
N ALA A 884 -32.94 -17.62 -33.29
CA ALA A 884 -32.84 -16.56 -34.30
C ALA A 884 -31.95 -15.39 -33.86
N SER A 885 -31.95 -15.01 -32.58
CA SER A 885 -31.06 -13.96 -32.04
C SER A 885 -29.57 -14.36 -32.05
N TRP A 886 -29.30 -15.66 -32.03
CA TRP A 886 -27.96 -16.23 -32.16
C TRP A 886 -27.52 -16.38 -33.62
N LEU A 887 -28.40 -16.93 -34.47
CA LEU A 887 -28.12 -17.22 -35.88
C LEU A 887 -27.97 -15.96 -36.73
N CYS A 888 -28.90 -15.01 -36.59
CA CYS A 888 -28.96 -13.78 -37.38
C CYS A 888 -28.24 -12.60 -36.71
N GLY A 889 -27.90 -12.71 -35.42
CA GLY A 889 -27.37 -11.61 -34.60
C GLY A 889 -28.47 -10.71 -34.02
N LYS A 890 -28.21 -10.11 -32.85
CA LYS A 890 -29.23 -9.42 -32.03
C LYS A 890 -29.88 -8.17 -32.66
N ASN A 891 -29.28 -7.60 -33.72
CA ASN A 891 -29.68 -6.32 -34.33
C ASN A 891 -30.43 -6.49 -35.66
N SER A 892 -30.76 -7.72 -36.06
CA SER A 892 -31.09 -8.08 -37.45
C SER A 892 -32.59 -8.31 -37.73
N SER A 893 -33.46 -7.45 -37.21
CA SER A 893 -34.89 -7.76 -37.03
C SER A 893 -35.73 -7.93 -38.29
N ASN A 894 -35.49 -7.17 -39.37
CA ASN A 894 -36.33 -7.20 -40.57
C ASN A 894 -36.38 -8.56 -41.28
N LEU A 895 -35.27 -9.31 -41.33
CA LEU A 895 -35.24 -10.66 -41.89
C LEU A 895 -35.88 -11.69 -40.94
N VAL A 896 -35.77 -11.44 -39.64
CA VAL A 896 -36.14 -12.39 -38.58
C VAL A 896 -37.65 -12.41 -38.34
N ALA A 897 -38.35 -11.30 -38.52
CA ALA A 897 -39.82 -11.30 -38.53
C ALA A 897 -40.37 -12.30 -39.56
N VAL A 898 -39.81 -12.31 -40.77
CA VAL A 898 -40.20 -13.24 -41.85
C VAL A 898 -39.90 -14.69 -41.47
N VAL A 899 -38.70 -14.98 -40.94
CA VAL A 899 -38.32 -16.35 -40.52
C VAL A 899 -39.18 -16.84 -39.35
N VAL A 900 -39.42 -16.02 -38.32
CA VAL A 900 -40.25 -16.41 -37.17
C VAL A 900 -41.71 -16.61 -37.58
N ILE A 901 -42.26 -15.76 -38.47
CA ILE A 901 -43.60 -15.96 -39.03
C ILE A 901 -43.66 -17.25 -39.87
N ALA A 902 -42.68 -17.50 -40.74
CA ALA A 902 -42.63 -18.72 -41.54
C ALA A 902 -42.54 -20.00 -40.68
N MET A 903 -41.71 -20.00 -39.64
CA MET A 903 -41.62 -21.11 -38.69
C MET A 903 -42.89 -21.25 -37.83
N TRP A 904 -43.57 -20.16 -37.48
CA TRP A 904 -44.84 -20.18 -36.75
C TRP A 904 -46.00 -20.69 -37.62
N VAL A 905 -46.07 -20.29 -38.89
CA VAL A 905 -47.02 -20.84 -39.88
C VAL A 905 -46.75 -22.34 -40.08
N GLY A 906 -45.51 -22.74 -40.31
CA GLY A 906 -45.12 -24.15 -40.43
C GLY A 906 -45.47 -24.97 -39.17
N SER A 907 -45.27 -24.41 -37.98
CA SER A 907 -45.60 -25.06 -36.70
C SER A 907 -47.10 -25.15 -36.41
N ASN A 908 -47.93 -24.30 -37.04
CA ASN A 908 -49.39 -24.42 -36.98
C ASN A 908 -49.91 -25.42 -38.04
N LEU A 909 -49.34 -25.44 -39.26
CA LEU A 909 -49.61 -26.50 -40.25
C LEU A 909 -49.26 -27.90 -39.71
N ALA A 910 -48.14 -28.03 -38.99
CA ALA A 910 -47.69 -29.27 -38.36
C ALA A 910 -48.60 -29.78 -37.21
N ARG A 911 -49.72 -29.10 -36.90
CA ARG A 911 -50.79 -29.64 -36.06
C ARG A 911 -51.81 -30.49 -36.83
N VAL A 912 -51.79 -30.42 -38.17
CA VAL A 912 -52.76 -31.06 -39.06
C VAL A 912 -52.15 -32.26 -39.79
N THR A 913 -50.82 -32.37 -39.85
CA THR A 913 -50.10 -33.50 -40.46
C THR A 913 -49.00 -34.06 -39.54
N PRO A 914 -48.87 -35.39 -39.40
CA PRO A 914 -47.85 -36.01 -38.56
C PRO A 914 -46.47 -35.99 -39.25
N LEU A 915 -45.70 -34.93 -39.04
CA LEU A 915 -44.32 -34.84 -39.56
C LEU A 915 -43.35 -35.73 -38.74
N PRO A 916 -42.52 -36.56 -39.39
CA PRO A 916 -41.72 -37.57 -38.70
C PRO A 916 -40.41 -37.02 -38.12
N GLN A 917 -39.82 -37.81 -37.23
CA GLN A 917 -38.57 -37.54 -36.49
C GLN A 917 -37.38 -37.13 -37.39
N GLY A 918 -37.38 -37.53 -38.67
CA GLY A 918 -36.37 -37.16 -39.66
C GLY A 918 -36.20 -35.66 -39.88
N ALA A 919 -37.22 -34.82 -39.67
CA ALA A 919 -37.10 -33.37 -39.86
C ALA A 919 -36.15 -32.72 -38.82
N VAL A 920 -36.21 -33.17 -37.56
CA VAL A 920 -35.31 -32.73 -36.48
C VAL A 920 -33.89 -33.28 -36.72
N LEU A 921 -33.80 -34.53 -37.18
CA LEU A 921 -32.52 -35.17 -37.49
C LEU A 921 -31.82 -34.48 -38.68
N ALA A 922 -32.58 -34.07 -39.71
CA ALA A 922 -32.07 -33.31 -40.84
C ALA A 922 -31.60 -31.91 -40.43
N LEU A 923 -32.33 -31.20 -39.56
CA LEU A 923 -31.89 -29.90 -39.03
C LEU A 923 -30.59 -30.02 -38.20
N LEU A 924 -30.46 -31.05 -37.38
CA LEU A 924 -29.21 -31.34 -36.64
C LEU A 924 -28.06 -31.67 -37.59
N TYR A 925 -28.28 -32.57 -38.56
CA TYR A 925 -27.29 -32.96 -39.56
C TYR A 925 -26.81 -31.77 -40.40
N MET A 926 -27.73 -30.95 -40.90
CA MET A 926 -27.40 -29.74 -41.66
C MET A 926 -26.65 -28.71 -40.79
N SER A 927 -27.00 -28.57 -39.51
CA SER A 927 -26.29 -27.69 -38.57
C SER A 927 -24.85 -28.15 -38.30
N VAL A 928 -24.63 -29.46 -38.14
CA VAL A 928 -23.29 -30.05 -37.96
C VAL A 928 -22.48 -29.94 -39.25
N LYS A 929 -23.07 -30.24 -40.41
CA LYS A 929 -22.39 -30.11 -41.71
C LYS A 929 -22.01 -28.67 -42.00
N PHE A 930 -22.88 -27.70 -41.73
CA PHE A 930 -22.58 -26.28 -41.89
C PHE A 930 -21.49 -25.76 -40.94
N GLN A 931 -21.16 -26.46 -39.85
CA GLN A 931 -19.95 -26.20 -39.04
C GLN A 931 -18.69 -26.89 -39.57
N ALA A 932 -18.80 -27.96 -40.38
CA ALA A 932 -17.68 -28.62 -41.02
C ALA A 932 -17.24 -27.87 -42.30
N ASP A 933 -18.23 -27.39 -43.08
CA ASP A 933 -18.03 -26.66 -44.34
C ASP A 933 -17.61 -25.17 -44.13
N LEU A 934 -17.36 -24.74 -42.88
CA LEU A 934 -16.96 -23.37 -42.47
C LEU A 934 -15.69 -23.35 -41.59
N LYS A 935 -14.74 -24.24 -41.87
CA LYS A 935 -13.40 -24.26 -41.25
C LYS A 935 -12.29 -24.00 -42.27
#